data_AF-A0A927J3Q2-F1
#
_entry.id   AF-A0A927J3Q2-F1
#
_cell.length_a   1.000
_cell.length_b   1.000
_cell.length_c   1.000
_cell.angle_alpha   90.00
_cell.angle_beta   90.00
_cell.angle_gamma   90.00
#
_symmetry.space_group_name_H-M   'P 1'
#
loop_
_entity.id
_entity.type
_entity.pdbx_description
1 polymer ?
#
loop_
_entity_poly.entity_id
_entity_poly.type
_entity_poly.pdbx_seq_one_letter_code
_entity_poly.pdbx_strand_id
1 'polypeptide(L)'
;MKVNTVILLLIFNLIFFAQSVCGKTTIPDIKNLPHPRILLPEKGKYQLVQNISNDSVWSVMQQNTLKACDQLLTTAPLERKIEGIRMLSTSREALYRIFMLSYAFRTTENNKYAERAKAELLAVCQYQDWNPSHFLDVAEMTMAVSIGYDWLYNTLDKESQKLIKDAILEKGLNPSLDSKYNTFLERDNNWNQVCNTAMAYGAVAIMEDQPRLAKELIERSVKSIRQPMKRYGPDGAYPEGYGYWHYGTTYNVMLLALLEQIYGTDFGLSDIPGFTKSAYYIMHMISPTLQPFNFGDSDSGIRLNTSMFWFAKKMNDPALINYEVNYLLNLKKYNYEQYSRMLPSIFIFGHNFKLSETNTDRLPLTFVAKNETPVSLMRTKWGAKNAIYVGIKGGLPSDNTHNHLDQGSFVIEVLGVRWAIDLGPQDYASLEKHGISLWDKTQNSQCWTIFRYNNFAHNVFSINDKLFDVNGRAEIKSYKNTPKLKETALDLSPLYDGQLAYASRNIAIVNEEYIEIKDLVRTNAEPANLTWRMLTKAKVVPTGGGFFLIQDGKSVFLSIPAESEPFVTPATPTNDFDAPNPGVSIIGYKTKIAPKETKTLTVRLFPQTIEKTMEICDRVAGWQIKNQISVKHHALDWTNGAWYKGLSEWAKETNNETYFDFLKAQGERHGYNVYYRPYHADDICVSQMYLDLYKRYGDKDFITHTIERLDYVVKNPSSAPLLKTHPKGRDERWSWCDALFMAPPVYAELYTMTGNKKYAEFMDKEFKECTDSLYDKGAKLYFRDCSKINLREPNGEKQFWARGNGWVLAGIPLILDNLPKDYHNRQYYINLFKDLAEGVLKTQDERGSWHASLLDSDSYPLPENSASAFFCYGMAWGIRNGLLDSKKYMDPMLRAWATLCNYVHEDGKMGYIQPVGHEPRPADENTTDVYGVGAFLLAGSEILKLEKSNQNK
;
A
#
# COMPACT_ATOMS: atom_id res chain seq x y z
N MET A 1 -11.88 12.86 -57.52
CA MET A 1 -10.47 12.69 -57.08
C MET A 1 -10.26 12.39 -55.59
N LYS A 2 -11.24 12.52 -54.66
CA LYS A 2 -11.02 12.27 -53.22
C LYS A 2 -11.33 10.83 -52.73
N VAL A 3 -12.07 10.03 -53.50
CA VAL A 3 -12.47 8.66 -53.07
C VAL A 3 -11.38 7.62 -53.37
N ASN A 4 -10.66 7.77 -54.49
CA ASN A 4 -9.56 6.84 -54.84
C ASN A 4 -8.35 6.98 -53.91
N THR A 5 -8.09 8.15 -53.33
CA THR A 5 -7.00 8.36 -52.36
C THR A 5 -7.28 7.69 -51.02
N VAL A 6 -8.54 7.68 -50.56
CA VAL A 6 -8.95 7.02 -49.31
C VAL A 6 -8.96 5.50 -49.46
N ILE A 7 -9.40 4.99 -50.61
CA ILE A 7 -9.37 3.55 -50.91
C ILE A 7 -7.91 3.06 -51.09
N LEU A 8 -7.04 3.85 -51.73
CA LEU A 8 -5.61 3.51 -51.79
C LEU A 8 -4.95 3.53 -50.40
N LEU A 9 -5.29 4.46 -49.51
CA LEU A 9 -4.76 4.49 -48.13
C LEU A 9 -5.26 3.31 -47.29
N LEU A 10 -6.52 2.90 -47.46
CA LEU A 10 -7.08 1.72 -46.78
C LEU A 10 -6.44 0.43 -47.28
N ILE A 11 -6.25 0.30 -48.59
CA ILE A 11 -5.56 -0.86 -49.20
C ILE A 11 -4.07 -0.86 -48.81
N PHE A 12 -3.40 0.30 -48.73
CA PHE A 12 -2.02 0.40 -48.25
C PHE A 12 -1.88 -0.03 -46.78
N ASN A 13 -2.80 0.40 -45.92
CA ASN A 13 -2.80 0.01 -44.50
C ASN A 13 -3.12 -1.48 -44.31
N LEU A 14 -4.02 -2.05 -45.12
CA LEU A 14 -4.34 -3.49 -45.10
C LEU A 14 -3.18 -4.37 -45.59
N ILE A 15 -2.41 -3.92 -46.59
CA ILE A 15 -1.23 -4.64 -47.08
C ILE A 15 -0.07 -4.59 -46.07
N PHE A 16 0.12 -3.46 -45.36
CA PHE A 16 1.09 -3.37 -44.26
C PHE A 16 0.69 -4.20 -43.04
N PHE A 17 -0.60 -4.24 -42.70
CA PHE A 17 -1.11 -5.13 -41.65
C PHE A 17 -0.87 -6.61 -42.01
N ALA A 18 -1.11 -7.02 -43.27
CA ALA A 18 -0.85 -8.39 -43.72
C ALA A 18 0.65 -8.75 -43.78
N GLN A 19 1.54 -7.80 -44.08
CA GLN A 19 3.00 -8.02 -44.04
C GLN A 19 3.57 -8.10 -42.62
N SER A 20 2.97 -7.38 -41.66
CA SER A 20 3.37 -7.42 -40.24
C SER A 20 3.16 -8.81 -39.60
N VAL A 21 2.18 -9.57 -40.10
CA VAL A 21 1.88 -10.94 -39.66
C VAL A 21 2.83 -11.97 -40.28
N CYS A 22 3.53 -11.64 -41.36
CA CYS A 22 4.31 -12.60 -42.17
C CYS A 22 5.84 -12.47 -42.03
N GLY A 23 6.35 -11.70 -41.06
CA GLY A 23 7.77 -11.73 -40.65
C GLY A 23 8.81 -11.24 -41.67
N LYS A 24 8.41 -10.65 -42.79
CA LYS A 24 9.30 -9.93 -43.72
C LYS A 24 9.11 -8.42 -43.53
N THR A 25 9.96 -7.80 -42.72
CA THR A 25 10.06 -6.34 -42.64
C THR A 25 11.09 -5.88 -43.67
N THR A 26 10.62 -5.35 -44.80
CA THR A 26 11.51 -4.70 -45.78
C THR A 26 11.66 -3.23 -45.39
N ILE A 27 12.90 -2.79 -45.11
CA ILE A 27 13.16 -1.39 -44.79
C ILE A 27 13.25 -0.59 -46.10
N PRO A 28 12.54 0.56 -46.22
CA PRO A 28 12.57 1.35 -47.44
C PRO A 28 13.95 2.00 -47.62
N ASP A 29 14.37 2.13 -48.88
CA ASP A 29 15.61 2.85 -49.21
C ASP A 29 15.39 4.35 -48.98
N ILE A 30 16.23 4.96 -48.14
CA ILE A 30 16.24 6.41 -47.93
C ILE A 30 17.43 7.00 -48.69
N LYS A 31 17.15 7.96 -49.56
CA LYS A 31 18.16 8.75 -50.25
C LYS A 31 18.19 10.17 -49.68
N ASN A 32 19.39 10.71 -49.51
CA ASN A 32 19.64 12.13 -49.20
C ASN A 32 19.04 12.62 -47.87
N LEU A 33 19.23 11.88 -46.78
CA LEU A 33 18.87 12.35 -45.44
C LEU A 33 20.06 13.09 -44.79
N PRO A 34 20.01 14.43 -44.62
CA PRO A 34 21.15 15.21 -44.14
C PRO A 34 21.38 15.04 -42.63
N HIS A 35 22.63 15.22 -42.19
CA HIS A 35 22.96 15.33 -40.77
C HIS A 35 22.58 16.72 -40.21
N PRO A 36 22.18 16.83 -38.94
CA PRO A 36 21.89 15.73 -38.01
C PRO A 36 20.53 15.08 -38.32
N ARG A 37 20.44 13.76 -38.20
CA ARG A 37 19.18 12.99 -38.41
C ARG A 37 18.85 12.02 -37.28
N ILE A 38 19.80 11.69 -36.41
CA ILE A 38 19.56 10.82 -35.25
C ILE A 38 18.81 11.63 -34.18
N LEU A 39 17.57 11.22 -33.88
CA LEU A 39 16.68 11.73 -32.82
C LEU A 39 16.24 13.20 -32.88
N LEU A 40 17.12 14.14 -33.23
CA LEU A 40 16.86 15.59 -33.21
C LEU A 40 17.34 16.23 -34.52
N PRO A 41 16.54 16.19 -35.60
CA PRO A 41 16.86 16.89 -36.83
C PRO A 41 16.85 18.41 -36.62
N GLU A 42 17.43 19.16 -37.55
CA GLU A 42 17.60 20.62 -37.40
C GLU A 42 16.27 21.37 -37.22
N LYS A 43 15.20 20.93 -37.89
CA LYS A 43 13.85 21.49 -37.71
C LYS A 43 13.29 21.30 -36.29
N GLY A 44 13.62 20.18 -35.62
CA GLY A 44 13.13 19.86 -34.28
C GLY A 44 13.85 20.65 -33.17
N LYS A 45 15.11 21.03 -33.41
CA LYS A 45 15.96 21.79 -32.48
C LYS A 45 15.29 23.08 -31.98
N TYR A 46 14.79 23.89 -32.92
CA TYR A 46 14.20 25.20 -32.59
C TYR A 46 12.98 25.06 -31.69
N GLN A 47 12.10 24.09 -31.98
CA GLN A 47 10.91 23.84 -31.17
C GLN A 47 11.27 23.35 -29.76
N LEU A 48 12.29 22.50 -29.63
CA LEU A 48 12.78 22.03 -28.34
C LEU A 48 13.29 23.20 -27.48
N VAL A 49 14.15 24.05 -28.02
CA VAL A 49 14.72 25.20 -27.27
C VAL A 49 13.62 26.18 -26.86
N GLN A 50 12.67 26.45 -27.76
CA GLN A 50 11.53 27.32 -27.47
C GLN A 50 10.67 26.76 -26.33
N ASN A 51 10.32 25.46 -26.39
CA ASN A 51 9.47 24.84 -25.38
C ASN A 51 10.13 24.78 -24.00
N ILE A 52 11.44 24.46 -23.95
CA ILE A 52 12.20 24.45 -22.71
C ILE A 52 12.21 25.84 -22.06
N SER A 53 12.37 26.89 -22.86
CA SER A 53 12.40 28.28 -22.38
C SER A 53 11.03 28.78 -21.89
N ASN A 54 9.95 28.18 -22.37
CA ASN A 54 8.57 28.57 -22.03
C ASN A 54 8.01 27.85 -20.79
N ASP A 55 8.72 26.86 -20.24
CA ASP A 55 8.32 26.12 -19.04
C ASP A 55 9.41 26.22 -17.96
N SER A 56 9.02 26.71 -16.79
CA SER A 56 9.96 26.97 -15.68
C SER A 56 10.67 25.70 -15.17
N VAL A 57 9.99 24.55 -15.20
CA VAL A 57 10.54 23.27 -14.74
C VAL A 57 11.55 22.75 -15.76
N TRP A 58 11.21 22.80 -17.06
CA TRP A 58 12.16 22.46 -18.12
C TRP A 58 13.40 23.37 -18.08
N SER A 59 13.22 24.66 -17.86
CA SER A 59 14.33 25.62 -17.74
C SER A 59 15.29 25.27 -16.59
N VAL A 60 14.78 24.88 -15.42
CA VAL A 60 15.61 24.42 -14.29
C VAL A 60 16.38 23.15 -14.64
N MET A 61 15.71 22.15 -15.24
CA MET A 61 16.36 20.91 -15.66
C MET A 61 17.46 21.16 -16.72
N GLN A 62 17.21 22.08 -17.65
CA GLN A 62 18.19 22.49 -18.66
C GLN A 62 19.41 23.13 -18.02
N GLN A 63 19.23 24.06 -17.08
CA GLN A 63 20.33 24.71 -16.38
C GLN A 63 21.18 23.70 -15.60
N ASN A 64 20.56 22.76 -14.89
CA ASN A 64 21.27 21.70 -14.17
C ASN A 64 22.05 20.78 -15.12
N THR A 65 21.47 20.45 -16.28
CA THR A 65 22.11 19.65 -17.32
C THR A 65 23.33 20.37 -17.89
N LEU A 66 23.20 21.66 -18.24
CA LEU A 66 24.31 22.46 -18.76
C LEU A 66 25.44 22.63 -17.72
N LYS A 67 25.09 22.78 -16.43
CA LYS A 67 26.08 22.81 -15.34
C LYS A 67 26.87 21.51 -15.23
N ALA A 68 26.24 20.36 -15.47
CA ALA A 68 26.95 19.08 -15.55
C ALA A 68 27.87 19.03 -16.79
N CYS A 69 27.42 19.55 -17.94
CA CYS A 69 28.28 19.67 -19.12
C CYS A 69 29.50 20.58 -18.89
N ASP A 70 29.34 21.68 -18.14
CA ASP A 70 30.45 22.56 -17.78
C ASP A 70 31.52 21.85 -16.95
N GLN A 71 31.14 20.92 -16.07
CA GLN A 71 32.09 20.13 -15.29
C GLN A 71 32.93 19.20 -16.19
N LEU A 72 32.32 18.65 -17.24
CA LEU A 72 33.01 17.77 -18.20
C LEU A 72 34.10 18.48 -19.00
N LEU A 73 34.01 19.80 -19.20
CA LEU A 73 35.00 20.59 -19.95
C LEU A 73 36.42 20.48 -19.35
N THR A 74 36.53 20.25 -18.05
CA THR A 74 37.81 20.17 -17.33
C THR A 74 38.34 18.75 -17.15
N THR A 75 37.57 17.74 -17.54
CA THR A 75 37.97 16.34 -17.43
C THR A 75 38.91 15.96 -18.58
N ALA A 76 39.88 15.08 -18.32
CA ALA A 76 40.71 14.51 -19.38
C ALA A 76 39.87 13.62 -20.31
N PRO A 77 40.20 13.55 -21.62
CA PRO A 77 39.58 12.59 -22.54
C PRO A 77 39.69 11.16 -22.00
N LEU A 78 38.69 10.34 -22.32
CA LEU A 78 38.64 8.97 -21.83
C LEU A 78 39.83 8.14 -22.33
N GLU A 79 40.29 7.25 -21.45
CA GLU A 79 41.32 6.26 -21.74
C GLU A 79 40.71 4.86 -21.84
N ARG A 80 41.33 3.99 -22.64
CA ARG A 80 40.89 2.60 -22.79
C ARG A 80 41.21 1.81 -21.52
N LYS A 81 40.20 1.53 -20.69
CA LYS A 81 40.36 0.76 -19.44
C LYS A 81 39.49 -0.50 -19.47
N ILE A 82 40.14 -1.65 -19.22
CA ILE A 82 39.48 -2.96 -19.07
C ILE A 82 39.54 -3.37 -17.60
N GLU A 83 38.39 -3.69 -17.04
CA GLU A 83 38.20 -4.24 -15.70
C GLU A 83 37.75 -5.71 -15.83
N GLY A 84 38.64 -6.64 -15.47
CA GLY A 84 38.42 -8.06 -15.73
C GLY A 84 38.35 -8.35 -17.23
N ILE A 85 37.17 -8.75 -17.73
CA ILE A 85 36.92 -8.99 -19.17
C ILE A 85 36.16 -7.84 -19.85
N ARG A 86 35.82 -6.77 -19.11
CA ARG A 86 34.84 -5.76 -19.52
C ARG A 86 35.48 -4.39 -19.65
N MET A 87 35.10 -3.65 -20.69
CA MET A 87 35.37 -2.22 -20.89
C MET A 87 34.09 -1.38 -20.64
N LEU A 88 33.05 -1.99 -20.07
CA LEU A 88 31.70 -1.45 -20.00
C LEU A 88 31.60 -0.11 -19.25
N SER A 89 32.36 0.07 -18.16
CA SER A 89 32.41 1.33 -17.40
C SER A 89 32.89 2.49 -18.30
N THR A 90 33.97 2.26 -19.05
CA THR A 90 34.53 3.21 -20.03
C THR A 90 33.53 3.51 -21.15
N SER A 91 32.90 2.49 -21.75
CA SER A 91 31.92 2.70 -22.85
C SER A 91 30.68 3.48 -22.40
N ARG A 92 30.18 3.21 -21.19
CA ARG A 92 29.05 3.94 -20.59
C ARG A 92 29.38 5.40 -20.32
N GLU A 93 30.58 5.66 -19.83
CA GLU A 93 31.04 7.03 -19.59
C GLU A 93 31.21 7.79 -20.91
N ALA A 94 31.73 7.14 -21.95
CA ALA A 94 31.82 7.74 -23.29
C ALA A 94 30.44 8.16 -23.80
N LEU A 95 29.43 7.28 -23.67
CA LEU A 95 28.05 7.58 -24.04
C LEU A 95 27.49 8.78 -23.28
N TYR A 96 27.66 8.81 -21.95
CA TYR A 96 27.24 9.94 -21.13
C TYR A 96 27.92 11.24 -21.58
N ARG A 97 29.26 11.27 -21.66
CA ARG A 97 30.01 12.49 -21.96
C ARG A 97 29.70 13.03 -23.34
N ILE A 98 29.74 12.18 -24.36
CA ILE A 98 29.52 12.56 -25.76
C ILE A 98 28.08 13.02 -25.97
N PHE A 99 27.08 12.32 -25.43
CA PHE A 99 25.68 12.71 -25.60
C PHE A 99 25.37 14.03 -24.88
N MET A 100 25.84 14.20 -23.63
CA MET A 100 25.65 15.44 -22.85
C MET A 100 26.30 16.65 -23.51
N LEU A 101 27.56 16.54 -23.95
CA LEU A 101 28.29 17.64 -24.59
C LEU A 101 27.71 17.97 -25.97
N SER A 102 27.36 16.95 -26.77
CA SER A 102 26.71 17.17 -28.07
C SER A 102 25.35 17.85 -27.90
N TYR A 103 24.58 17.47 -26.88
CA TYR A 103 23.33 18.13 -26.53
C TYR A 103 23.50 19.59 -26.10
N ALA A 104 24.47 19.85 -25.23
CA ALA A 104 24.78 21.22 -24.81
C ALA A 104 25.17 22.10 -26.01
N PHE A 105 25.99 21.59 -26.93
CA PHE A 105 26.28 22.30 -28.17
C PHE A 105 25.02 22.53 -29.01
N ARG A 106 24.23 21.48 -29.29
CA ARG A 106 23.01 21.58 -30.11
C ARG A 106 21.99 22.58 -29.56
N THR A 107 21.91 22.76 -28.24
CA THR A 107 20.91 23.63 -27.60
C THR A 107 21.39 25.03 -27.26
N THR A 108 22.71 25.26 -27.22
CA THR A 108 23.31 26.57 -26.86
C THR A 108 24.15 27.20 -27.96
N GLU A 109 24.52 26.43 -28.99
CA GLU A 109 25.44 26.80 -30.06
C GLU A 109 26.82 27.25 -29.56
N ASN A 110 27.18 26.91 -28.32
CA ASN A 110 28.47 27.25 -27.74
C ASN A 110 29.55 26.22 -28.11
N ASN A 111 30.50 26.65 -28.96
CA ASN A 111 31.56 25.80 -29.51
C ASN A 111 32.42 25.10 -28.45
N LYS A 112 32.54 25.60 -27.21
CA LYS A 112 33.30 24.93 -26.15
C LYS A 112 32.84 23.47 -25.92
N TYR A 113 31.54 23.21 -26.07
CA TYR A 113 30.98 21.88 -25.91
C TYR A 113 31.27 20.98 -27.12
N ALA A 114 31.19 21.52 -28.34
CA ALA A 114 31.52 20.80 -29.56
C ALA A 114 33.01 20.38 -29.58
N GLU A 115 33.91 21.30 -29.24
CA GLU A 115 35.35 21.00 -29.18
C GLU A 115 35.67 19.92 -28.14
N ARG A 116 35.04 20.00 -26.96
CA ARG A 116 35.25 18.98 -25.92
C ARG A 116 34.67 17.62 -26.33
N ALA A 117 33.50 17.59 -26.96
CA ALA A 117 32.89 16.36 -27.47
C ALA A 117 33.72 15.74 -28.61
N LYS A 118 34.25 16.57 -29.51
CA LYS A 118 35.21 16.15 -30.54
C LYS A 118 36.43 15.49 -29.92
N ALA A 119 36.99 16.07 -28.85
CA ALA A 119 38.13 15.46 -28.15
C ALA A 119 37.80 14.07 -27.56
N GLU A 120 36.60 13.86 -27.01
CA GLU A 120 36.18 12.49 -26.60
C GLU A 120 36.06 11.55 -27.79
N LEU A 121 35.38 11.98 -28.87
CA LEU A 121 35.18 11.17 -30.07
C LEU A 121 36.52 10.70 -30.64
N LEU A 122 37.47 11.62 -30.82
CA LEU A 122 38.79 11.28 -31.35
C LEU A 122 39.55 10.33 -30.42
N ALA A 123 39.49 10.53 -29.10
CA ALA A 123 40.15 9.65 -28.14
C ALA A 123 39.63 8.21 -28.22
N VAL A 124 38.31 8.00 -28.16
CA VAL A 124 37.72 6.64 -28.20
C VAL A 124 37.82 6.00 -29.58
N CYS A 125 37.85 6.79 -30.65
CA CYS A 125 38.07 6.29 -32.01
C CYS A 125 39.52 5.85 -32.25
N GLN A 126 40.49 6.27 -31.43
CA GLN A 126 41.89 5.83 -31.51
C GLN A 126 42.20 4.52 -30.77
N TYR A 127 41.27 4.02 -29.96
CA TYR A 127 41.44 2.73 -29.29
C TYR A 127 41.70 1.61 -30.30
N GLN A 128 42.53 0.63 -29.96
CA GLN A 128 42.82 -0.50 -30.84
C GLN A 128 41.55 -1.25 -31.29
N ASP A 129 40.57 -1.38 -30.38
CA ASP A 129 39.28 -2.03 -30.55
C ASP A 129 38.31 -1.50 -29.49
N TRP A 130 37.03 -1.86 -29.61
CA TRP A 130 36.00 -1.59 -28.59
C TRP A 130 35.62 -2.85 -27.77
N ASN A 131 36.58 -3.77 -27.60
CA ASN A 131 36.47 -5.01 -26.82
C ASN A 131 35.35 -5.99 -27.28
N PRO A 132 35.39 -6.51 -28.52
CA PRO A 132 34.30 -7.32 -29.09
C PRO A 132 34.03 -8.65 -28.38
N SER A 133 34.96 -9.16 -27.56
CA SER A 133 34.71 -10.34 -26.71
C SER A 133 33.61 -10.12 -25.66
N HIS A 134 33.33 -8.87 -25.30
CA HIS A 134 32.18 -8.50 -24.45
C HIS A 134 31.35 -7.45 -25.19
N PHE A 135 30.38 -7.92 -26.00
CA PHE A 135 29.74 -7.09 -27.03
C PHE A 135 28.91 -5.89 -26.52
N LEU A 136 28.52 -5.87 -25.24
CA LEU A 136 27.91 -4.68 -24.65
C LEU A 136 28.87 -3.47 -24.67
N ASP A 137 30.19 -3.72 -24.56
CA ASP A 137 31.20 -2.66 -24.60
C ASP A 137 31.22 -1.98 -25.97
N VAL A 138 31.15 -2.79 -27.04
CA VAL A 138 31.05 -2.35 -28.43
C VAL A 138 29.75 -1.60 -28.65
N ALA A 139 28.63 -2.12 -28.14
CA ALA A 139 27.31 -1.53 -28.32
C ALA A 139 27.22 -0.12 -27.70
N GLU A 140 27.56 0.03 -26.43
CA GLU A 140 27.49 1.34 -25.76
C GLU A 140 28.43 2.36 -26.42
N MET A 141 29.64 1.93 -26.82
CA MET A 141 30.61 2.79 -27.52
C MET A 141 30.11 3.20 -28.92
N THR A 142 29.57 2.25 -29.69
CA THR A 142 29.04 2.52 -31.04
C THR A 142 27.92 3.55 -30.98
N MET A 143 27.00 3.42 -30.02
CA MET A 143 25.92 4.39 -29.85
C MET A 143 26.45 5.79 -29.48
N ALA A 144 27.43 5.87 -28.57
CA ALA A 144 28.06 7.11 -28.17
C ALA A 144 28.66 7.86 -29.37
N VAL A 145 29.51 7.15 -30.12
CA VAL A 145 30.24 7.71 -31.26
C VAL A 145 29.27 8.10 -32.38
N SER A 146 28.21 7.32 -32.59
CA SER A 146 27.20 7.56 -33.62
C SER A 146 26.36 8.81 -33.35
N ILE A 147 25.93 9.02 -32.09
CA ILE A 147 25.22 10.24 -31.67
C ILE A 147 26.13 11.46 -31.84
N GLY A 148 27.38 11.38 -31.36
CA GLY A 148 28.33 12.48 -31.46
C GLY A 148 28.69 12.82 -32.91
N TYR A 149 28.94 11.82 -33.76
CA TYR A 149 29.22 12.00 -35.17
C TYR A 149 28.09 12.73 -35.89
N ASP A 150 26.85 12.27 -35.71
CA ASP A 150 25.67 12.85 -36.37
C ASP A 150 25.39 14.28 -35.87
N TRP A 151 25.42 14.49 -34.55
CA TRP A 151 25.06 15.77 -33.95
C TRP A 151 26.11 16.87 -34.15
N LEU A 152 27.37 16.49 -34.31
CA LEU A 152 28.49 17.40 -34.53
C LEU A 152 28.96 17.42 -35.98
N TYR A 153 28.30 16.69 -36.89
CA TYR A 153 28.76 16.47 -38.27
C TYR A 153 29.24 17.76 -38.96
N ASN A 154 28.45 18.84 -38.85
CA ASN A 154 28.73 20.12 -39.50
C ASN A 154 29.86 20.94 -38.83
N THR A 155 30.33 20.53 -37.65
CA THR A 155 31.46 21.15 -36.92
C THR A 155 32.77 20.38 -37.07
N LEU A 156 32.70 19.12 -37.51
CA LEU A 156 33.86 18.26 -37.66
C LEU A 156 34.56 18.54 -38.99
N ASP A 157 35.88 18.67 -38.96
CA ASP A 157 36.70 18.69 -40.17
C ASP A 157 36.69 17.33 -40.88
N LYS A 158 37.10 17.30 -42.15
CA LYS A 158 37.00 16.11 -43.01
C LYS A 158 37.83 14.93 -42.52
N GLU A 159 38.97 15.19 -41.87
CA GLU A 159 39.82 14.13 -41.30
C GLU A 159 39.15 13.50 -40.09
N SER A 160 38.63 14.33 -39.18
CA SER A 160 37.84 13.88 -38.04
C SER A 160 36.60 13.10 -38.48
N GLN A 161 35.87 13.59 -39.49
CA GLN A 161 34.70 12.89 -40.04
C GLN A 161 35.09 11.50 -40.55
N LYS A 162 36.19 11.40 -41.30
CA LYS A 162 36.69 10.12 -41.81
C LYS A 162 37.09 9.16 -40.68
N LEU A 163 37.90 9.62 -39.72
CA LEU A 163 38.35 8.79 -38.60
C LEU A 163 37.19 8.22 -37.79
N ILE A 164 36.20 9.07 -37.48
CA ILE A 164 35.04 8.67 -36.67
C ILE A 164 34.16 7.68 -37.44
N LYS A 165 33.89 7.95 -38.74
CA LYS A 165 33.15 7.03 -39.61
C LYS A 165 33.83 5.67 -39.71
N ASP A 166 35.13 5.66 -39.97
CA ASP A 166 35.91 4.42 -40.10
C ASP A 166 35.89 3.63 -38.78
N ALA A 167 35.98 4.30 -37.62
CA ALA A 167 35.85 3.65 -36.32
C ALA A 167 34.45 3.03 -36.08
N ILE A 168 33.36 3.73 -36.45
CA ILE A 168 32.00 3.16 -36.38
C ILE A 168 31.91 1.88 -37.21
N LEU A 169 32.43 1.90 -38.44
CA LEU A 169 32.41 0.75 -39.34
C LEU A 169 33.28 -0.40 -38.82
N GLU A 170 34.56 -0.14 -38.54
CA GLU A 170 35.56 -1.17 -38.26
C GLU A 170 35.48 -1.72 -36.84
N LYS A 171 35.14 -0.90 -35.85
CA LYS A 171 35.14 -1.27 -34.42
C LYS A 171 33.74 -1.52 -33.86
N GLY A 172 32.71 -0.97 -34.51
CA GLY A 172 31.30 -1.15 -34.15
C GLY A 172 30.60 -2.19 -35.02
N LEU A 173 30.39 -1.84 -36.29
CA LEU A 173 29.50 -2.60 -37.20
C LEU A 173 30.11 -3.92 -37.67
N ASN A 174 31.36 -3.92 -38.15
CA ASN A 174 32.02 -5.11 -38.67
C ASN A 174 32.13 -6.25 -37.63
N PRO A 175 32.51 -6.00 -36.36
CA PRO A 175 32.50 -7.04 -35.33
C PRO A 175 31.12 -7.67 -35.11
N SER A 176 30.03 -6.95 -35.38
CA SER A 176 28.66 -7.48 -35.25
C SER A 176 28.27 -8.47 -36.36
N LEU A 177 29.06 -8.52 -37.45
CA LEU A 177 28.86 -9.47 -38.55
C LEU A 177 29.62 -10.78 -38.31
N ASP A 178 30.62 -10.76 -37.43
CA ASP A 178 31.40 -11.94 -37.06
C ASP A 178 30.58 -12.86 -36.14
N SER A 179 30.43 -14.12 -36.55
CA SER A 179 29.71 -15.16 -35.80
C SER A 179 30.31 -15.43 -34.43
N LYS A 180 31.59 -15.08 -34.21
CA LYS A 180 32.23 -15.16 -32.90
C LYS A 180 31.61 -14.23 -31.86
N TYR A 181 31.06 -13.09 -32.30
CA TYR A 181 30.64 -12.01 -31.39
C TYR A 181 29.14 -11.69 -31.46
N ASN A 182 28.42 -12.23 -32.44
CA ASN A 182 27.03 -11.86 -32.72
C ASN A 182 25.96 -12.72 -32.00
N THR A 183 26.34 -13.52 -31.00
CA THR A 183 25.42 -14.38 -30.24
C THR A 183 24.29 -13.61 -29.55
N PHE A 184 24.43 -12.29 -29.38
CA PHE A 184 23.35 -11.42 -28.87
C PHE A 184 22.09 -11.43 -29.74
N LEU A 185 22.18 -11.79 -31.03
CA LEU A 185 21.05 -11.82 -31.97
C LEU A 185 20.01 -12.90 -31.61
N GLU A 186 20.44 -13.94 -30.90
CA GLU A 186 19.65 -15.10 -30.49
C GLU A 186 19.12 -14.97 -29.06
N ARG A 187 19.60 -13.98 -28.31
CA ARG A 187 19.20 -13.78 -26.90
C ARG A 187 17.81 -13.15 -26.81
N ASP A 188 17.12 -13.49 -25.74
CA ASP A 188 15.77 -13.02 -25.39
C ASP A 188 15.78 -11.99 -24.24
N ASN A 189 16.95 -11.42 -23.93
CA ASN A 189 17.16 -10.49 -22.82
C ASN A 189 17.78 -9.15 -23.28
N ASN A 190 18.17 -8.32 -22.32
CA ASN A 190 18.73 -6.98 -22.55
C ASN A 190 19.92 -6.92 -23.53
N TRP A 191 20.74 -7.98 -23.66
CA TRP A 191 21.86 -7.99 -24.62
C TRP A 191 21.38 -7.80 -26.05
N ASN A 192 20.27 -8.43 -26.42
CA ASN A 192 19.69 -8.29 -27.75
C ASN A 192 19.25 -6.85 -28.00
N GLN A 193 18.52 -6.26 -27.04
CA GLN A 193 18.01 -4.88 -27.15
C GLN A 193 19.15 -3.86 -27.27
N VAL A 194 20.15 -3.94 -26.40
CA VAL A 194 21.28 -2.99 -26.37
C VAL A 194 22.09 -3.07 -27.65
N CYS A 195 22.51 -4.28 -28.04
CA CYS A 195 23.37 -4.47 -29.20
C CYS A 195 22.68 -4.13 -30.52
N ASN A 196 21.44 -4.59 -30.74
CA ASN A 196 20.71 -4.26 -31.97
C ASN A 196 20.42 -2.76 -32.07
N THR A 197 20.07 -2.10 -30.97
CA THR A 197 19.89 -0.64 -30.94
C THR A 197 21.17 0.06 -31.38
N ALA A 198 22.31 -0.25 -30.76
CA ALA A 198 23.58 0.39 -31.07
C ALA A 198 24.01 0.18 -32.53
N MET A 199 23.80 -1.02 -33.07
CA MET A 199 24.12 -1.32 -34.47
C MET A 199 23.23 -0.53 -35.44
N ALA A 200 21.95 -0.35 -35.13
CA ALA A 200 21.07 0.51 -35.92
C ALA A 200 21.52 1.98 -35.87
N TYR A 201 21.97 2.49 -34.72
CA TYR A 201 22.54 3.84 -34.61
C TYR A 201 23.80 4.00 -35.46
N GLY A 202 24.74 3.06 -35.40
CA GLY A 202 25.94 3.08 -36.23
C GLY A 202 25.62 2.98 -37.72
N ALA A 203 24.68 2.13 -38.10
CA ALA A 203 24.19 2.00 -39.47
C ALA A 203 23.61 3.31 -40.01
N VAL A 204 22.74 3.96 -39.24
CA VAL A 204 22.14 5.25 -39.63
C VAL A 204 23.19 6.36 -39.68
N ALA A 205 24.16 6.37 -38.76
CA ALA A 205 25.20 7.39 -38.73
C ALA A 205 26.03 7.46 -40.03
N ILE A 206 26.25 6.32 -40.70
CA ILE A 206 27.13 6.23 -41.90
C ILE A 206 26.39 5.82 -43.18
N MET A 207 25.05 5.88 -43.18
CA MET A 207 24.23 5.26 -44.23
C MET A 207 24.44 5.81 -45.64
N GLU A 208 24.90 7.05 -45.80
CA GLU A 208 25.24 7.64 -47.10
C GLU A 208 26.45 6.99 -47.75
N ASP A 209 27.40 6.52 -46.93
CA ASP A 209 28.62 5.86 -47.37
C ASP A 209 28.43 4.33 -47.48
N GLN A 210 27.59 3.75 -46.62
CA GLN A 210 27.36 2.30 -46.53
C GLN A 210 25.87 1.93 -46.65
N PRO A 211 25.15 2.33 -47.73
CA PRO A 211 23.69 2.21 -47.79
C PRO A 211 23.17 0.77 -47.75
N ARG A 212 23.88 -0.19 -48.37
CA ARG A 212 23.49 -1.60 -48.36
C ARG A 212 23.66 -2.23 -46.97
N LEU A 213 24.84 -2.04 -46.37
CA LEU A 213 25.14 -2.56 -45.04
C LEU A 213 24.22 -1.92 -43.99
N ALA A 214 23.98 -0.61 -44.06
CA ALA A 214 23.10 0.08 -43.15
C ALA A 214 21.68 -0.50 -43.19
N LYS A 215 21.14 -0.74 -44.38
CA LYS A 215 19.83 -1.37 -44.56
C LYS A 215 19.78 -2.77 -43.93
N GLU A 216 20.77 -3.62 -44.24
CA GLU A 216 20.84 -4.98 -43.71
C GLU A 216 20.88 -5.00 -42.17
N LEU A 217 21.69 -4.13 -41.57
CA LEU A 217 21.82 -4.04 -40.12
C LEU A 217 20.55 -3.51 -39.44
N ILE A 218 19.83 -2.56 -40.05
CA ILE A 218 18.55 -2.05 -39.55
C ILE A 218 17.47 -3.15 -39.65
N GLU A 219 17.37 -3.85 -40.79
CA GLU A 219 16.46 -4.98 -40.98
C GLU A 219 16.72 -6.09 -39.95
N ARG A 220 17.99 -6.44 -39.75
CA ARG A 220 18.43 -7.41 -38.73
C ARG A 220 18.03 -6.97 -37.32
N SER A 221 18.22 -5.69 -37.01
CA SER A 221 17.92 -5.13 -35.69
C SER A 221 16.42 -5.16 -35.39
N VAL A 222 15.59 -4.74 -36.35
CA VAL A 222 14.11 -4.78 -36.24
C VAL A 222 13.61 -6.22 -36.11
N LYS A 223 14.22 -7.18 -36.81
CA LYS A 223 13.84 -8.59 -36.72
C LYS A 223 14.22 -9.20 -35.36
N SER A 224 15.47 -9.01 -34.95
CA SER A 224 16.05 -9.67 -33.77
C SER A 224 15.44 -9.15 -32.46
N ILE A 225 15.16 -7.85 -32.35
CA ILE A 225 14.64 -7.24 -31.11
C ILE A 225 13.22 -7.70 -30.74
N ARG A 226 12.47 -8.26 -31.69
CA ARG A 226 11.15 -8.84 -31.40
C ARG A 226 11.21 -9.99 -30.40
N GLN A 227 12.35 -10.68 -30.26
CA GLN A 227 12.50 -11.80 -29.32
C GLN A 227 12.38 -11.34 -27.87
N PRO A 228 13.25 -10.44 -27.35
CA PRO A 228 13.12 -9.93 -25.98
C PRO A 228 11.82 -9.13 -25.76
N MET A 229 11.30 -8.46 -26.80
CA MET A 229 10.06 -7.69 -26.66
C MET A 229 8.81 -8.55 -26.39
N LYS A 230 8.83 -9.85 -26.70
CA LYS A 230 7.70 -10.73 -26.36
C LYS A 230 7.53 -10.89 -24.85
N ARG A 231 8.60 -10.75 -24.06
CA ARG A 231 8.59 -11.00 -22.62
C ARG A 231 7.81 -9.95 -21.81
N TYR A 232 7.54 -8.77 -22.38
CA TYR A 232 6.62 -7.80 -21.77
C TYR A 232 5.15 -8.25 -21.85
N GLY A 233 4.80 -9.12 -22.79
CA GLY A 233 3.43 -9.40 -23.15
C GLY A 233 2.72 -10.45 -22.29
N PRO A 234 1.38 -10.41 -22.20
CA PRO A 234 0.50 -9.37 -22.76
C PRO A 234 0.25 -8.15 -21.85
N ASP A 235 0.73 -8.18 -20.61
CA ASP A 235 0.28 -7.28 -19.54
C ASP A 235 1.28 -6.17 -19.17
N GLY A 236 2.55 -6.33 -19.51
CA GLY A 236 3.59 -5.32 -19.35
C GLY A 236 4.55 -5.53 -18.16
N ALA A 237 4.33 -6.53 -17.30
CA ALA A 237 5.33 -6.84 -16.27
C ALA A 237 6.58 -7.47 -16.89
N TYR A 238 7.74 -7.07 -16.40
CA TYR A 238 9.03 -7.56 -16.91
C TYR A 238 9.57 -8.68 -16.01
N PRO A 239 9.99 -9.84 -16.59
CA PRO A 239 10.28 -11.03 -15.80
C PRO A 239 11.41 -10.89 -14.79
N GLU A 240 12.43 -10.08 -15.09
CA GLU A 240 13.60 -9.89 -14.21
C GLU A 240 13.36 -8.79 -13.13
N GLY A 241 12.14 -8.24 -13.04
CA GLY A 241 11.76 -7.27 -12.01
C GLY A 241 12.19 -5.82 -12.27
N TYR A 242 12.08 -4.98 -11.22
CA TYR A 242 12.26 -3.52 -11.29
C TYR A 242 13.66 -3.11 -11.78
N GLY A 243 14.71 -3.69 -11.19
CA GLY A 243 16.10 -3.29 -11.46
C GLY A 243 16.54 -3.50 -12.92
N TYR A 244 16.00 -4.52 -13.58
CA TYR A 244 16.41 -4.94 -14.93
C TYR A 244 15.54 -4.38 -16.05
N TRP A 245 14.30 -3.99 -15.75
CA TRP A 245 13.41 -3.33 -16.72
C TRP A 245 14.09 -2.12 -17.40
N HIS A 246 14.74 -1.28 -16.59
CA HIS A 246 15.33 -0.02 -17.05
C HIS A 246 16.33 -0.20 -18.20
N TYR A 247 17.25 -1.17 -18.07
CA TYR A 247 18.42 -1.25 -18.94
C TYR A 247 18.03 -1.60 -20.38
N GLY A 248 17.35 -2.73 -20.55
CA GLY A 248 16.89 -3.20 -21.86
C GLY A 248 15.85 -2.26 -22.49
N THR A 249 14.87 -1.82 -21.68
CA THR A 249 13.78 -0.95 -22.18
C THR A 249 14.29 0.39 -22.69
N THR A 250 15.29 0.99 -22.03
CA THR A 250 15.83 2.29 -22.47
C THR A 250 16.43 2.19 -23.87
N TYR A 251 17.25 1.17 -24.14
CA TYR A 251 17.80 0.95 -25.48
C TYR A 251 16.70 0.62 -26.49
N ASN A 252 15.73 -0.22 -26.11
CA ASN A 252 14.60 -0.53 -26.95
C ASN A 252 13.86 0.74 -27.39
N VAL A 253 13.55 1.65 -26.44
CA VAL A 253 12.91 2.94 -26.73
C VAL A 253 13.78 3.81 -27.63
N MET A 254 15.09 3.84 -27.42
CA MET A 254 16.01 4.60 -28.28
C MET A 254 16.02 4.07 -29.72
N LEU A 255 15.86 2.76 -29.94
CA LEU A 255 15.67 2.19 -31.28
C LEU A 255 14.32 2.62 -31.87
N LEU A 256 13.23 2.52 -31.11
CA LEU A 256 11.90 2.93 -31.59
C LEU A 256 11.90 4.40 -32.02
N ALA A 257 12.45 5.27 -31.18
CA ALA A 257 12.57 6.70 -31.48
C ALA A 257 13.43 6.98 -32.72
N LEU A 258 14.52 6.23 -32.92
CA LEU A 258 15.33 6.32 -34.13
C LEU A 258 14.53 5.90 -35.37
N LEU A 259 13.83 4.76 -35.31
CA LEU A 259 13.07 4.23 -36.45
C LEU A 259 11.90 5.17 -36.80
N GLU A 260 11.15 5.64 -35.81
CA GLU A 260 10.06 6.63 -36.01
C GLU A 260 10.60 7.93 -36.63
N GLN A 261 11.76 8.41 -36.17
CA GLN A 261 12.37 9.64 -36.69
C GLN A 261 12.83 9.51 -38.15
N ILE A 262 13.34 8.35 -38.54
CA ILE A 262 13.92 8.12 -39.87
C ILE A 262 12.86 7.66 -40.88
N TYR A 263 11.95 6.78 -40.45
CA TYR A 263 11.00 6.08 -41.33
C TYR A 263 9.54 6.46 -41.10
N GLY A 264 9.23 7.26 -40.06
CA GLY A 264 7.84 7.56 -39.68
C GLY A 264 7.09 6.39 -39.04
N THR A 265 7.77 5.27 -38.79
CA THR A 265 7.23 4.06 -38.17
C THR A 265 8.32 3.34 -37.39
N ASP A 266 7.93 2.62 -36.35
CA ASP A 266 8.78 1.67 -35.63
C ASP A 266 8.55 0.22 -36.09
N PHE A 267 7.86 0.03 -37.22
CA PHE A 267 7.50 -1.26 -37.80
C PHE A 267 6.65 -2.14 -36.87
N GLY A 268 5.79 -1.52 -36.06
CA GLY A 268 4.86 -2.21 -35.15
C GLY A 268 5.58 -2.86 -33.97
N LEU A 269 6.78 -2.38 -33.62
CA LEU A 269 7.49 -2.86 -32.44
C LEU A 269 6.82 -2.37 -31.16
N SER A 270 6.38 -1.10 -31.08
CA SER A 270 5.63 -0.60 -29.92
C SER A 270 4.23 -1.21 -29.76
N ASP A 271 3.68 -1.79 -30.83
CA ASP A 271 2.40 -2.51 -30.81
C ASP A 271 2.52 -3.94 -30.25
N ILE A 272 3.75 -4.41 -29.97
CA ILE A 272 3.95 -5.72 -29.34
C ILE A 272 3.21 -5.74 -27.99
N PRO A 273 2.33 -6.74 -27.75
CA PRO A 273 1.53 -6.79 -26.55
C PRO A 273 2.34 -6.58 -25.27
N GLY A 274 1.83 -5.75 -24.37
CA GLY A 274 2.45 -5.46 -23.07
C GLY A 274 3.55 -4.39 -23.09
N PHE A 275 4.20 -4.10 -24.22
CA PHE A 275 5.34 -3.18 -24.23
C PHE A 275 4.99 -1.78 -23.72
N THR A 276 3.95 -1.14 -24.27
CA THR A 276 3.48 0.18 -23.80
C THR A 276 2.85 0.13 -22.41
N LYS A 277 2.14 -0.96 -22.07
CA LYS A 277 1.60 -1.16 -20.71
C LYS A 277 2.69 -1.24 -19.64
N SER A 278 3.91 -1.60 -20.03
CA SER A 278 5.06 -1.70 -19.14
C SER A 278 5.44 -0.36 -18.48
N ALA A 279 5.04 0.78 -19.07
CA ALA A 279 5.15 2.08 -18.43
C ALA A 279 4.34 2.17 -17.12
N TYR A 280 3.12 1.61 -17.09
CA TYR A 280 2.33 1.53 -15.86
C TYR A 280 2.95 0.55 -14.86
N TYR A 281 3.48 -0.59 -15.34
CA TYR A 281 4.18 -1.56 -14.48
C TYR A 281 5.29 -0.87 -13.67
N ILE A 282 6.28 -0.27 -14.34
CA ILE A 282 7.45 0.28 -13.66
C ILE A 282 7.09 1.42 -12.70
N MET A 283 6.09 2.22 -13.06
CA MET A 283 5.59 3.30 -12.21
C MET A 283 4.87 2.76 -10.96
N HIS A 284 4.07 1.69 -11.10
CA HIS A 284 3.39 1.06 -9.96
C HIS A 284 4.34 0.30 -9.04
N MET A 285 5.50 -0.12 -9.53
CA MET A 285 6.52 -0.76 -8.70
C MET A 285 7.06 0.18 -7.63
N ILE A 286 6.99 1.51 -7.85
CA ILE A 286 7.46 2.53 -6.89
C ILE A 286 6.36 2.84 -5.88
N SER A 287 6.65 2.60 -4.61
CA SER A 287 5.73 2.81 -3.49
C SER A 287 5.67 4.28 -3.02
N PRO A 288 4.73 4.64 -2.10
CA PRO A 288 4.66 5.98 -1.51
C PRO A 288 5.91 6.45 -0.77
N THR A 289 6.69 5.53 -0.17
CA THR A 289 7.98 5.87 0.46
C THR A 289 9.15 5.97 -0.51
N LEU A 290 8.86 5.94 -1.82
CA LEU A 290 9.84 5.98 -2.90
C LEU A 290 10.83 4.82 -2.82
N GLN A 291 10.31 3.62 -2.63
CA GLN A 291 11.08 2.39 -2.72
C GLN A 291 10.38 1.43 -3.70
N PRO A 292 11.10 0.73 -4.58
CA PRO A 292 10.48 -0.23 -5.47
C PRO A 292 10.02 -1.49 -4.69
N PHE A 293 9.05 -2.24 -5.22
CA PHE A 293 8.87 -3.65 -4.85
C PHE A 293 10.06 -4.45 -5.42
N ASN A 294 11.11 -4.55 -4.62
CA ASN A 294 12.44 -4.99 -5.03
C ASN A 294 12.64 -6.51 -4.98
N PHE A 295 11.68 -7.29 -5.50
CA PHE A 295 11.80 -8.74 -5.58
C PHE A 295 12.91 -9.18 -6.54
N GLY A 296 13.45 -10.39 -6.33
CA GLY A 296 14.59 -10.92 -7.08
C GLY A 296 15.85 -10.08 -6.92
N ASP A 297 16.70 -10.06 -7.94
CA ASP A 297 17.95 -9.30 -7.93
C ASP A 297 17.74 -7.79 -8.19
N SER A 298 16.91 -7.15 -7.35
CA SER A 298 16.69 -5.71 -7.35
C SER A 298 17.00 -5.10 -5.99
N ASP A 299 17.78 -4.02 -5.96
CA ASP A 299 17.93 -3.20 -4.75
C ASP A 299 16.67 -2.35 -4.50
N SER A 300 16.59 -1.76 -3.30
CA SER A 300 15.50 -0.86 -2.89
C SER A 300 15.69 0.59 -3.37
N GLY A 301 16.70 0.85 -4.22
CA GLY A 301 17.01 2.15 -4.77
C GLY A 301 16.15 2.45 -6.00
N ILE A 302 15.49 3.60 -5.97
CA ILE A 302 14.80 4.11 -7.14
C ILE A 302 15.79 4.69 -8.16
N ARG A 303 15.40 4.67 -9.43
CA ARG A 303 16.27 5.08 -10.55
C ARG A 303 15.51 6.00 -11.50
N LEU A 304 16.23 6.87 -12.20
CA LEU A 304 15.66 7.68 -13.29
C LEU A 304 15.37 6.79 -14.51
N ASN A 305 14.14 6.80 -15.00
CA ASN A 305 13.77 6.10 -16.23
C ASN A 305 13.54 7.10 -17.38
N THR A 306 14.59 7.41 -18.15
CA THR A 306 14.47 8.37 -19.26
C THR A 306 13.51 7.91 -20.35
N SER A 307 13.32 6.60 -20.50
CA SER A 307 12.34 5.98 -21.40
C SER A 307 10.89 6.37 -21.09
N MET A 308 10.56 6.75 -19.85
CA MET A 308 9.21 7.16 -19.46
C MET A 308 8.74 8.41 -20.19
N PHE A 309 9.64 9.31 -20.57
CA PHE A 309 9.29 10.48 -21.39
C PHE A 309 8.84 10.07 -22.80
N TRP A 310 9.41 9.02 -23.38
CA TRP A 310 8.94 8.47 -24.65
C TRP A 310 7.59 7.77 -24.48
N PHE A 311 7.41 6.98 -23.41
CA PHE A 311 6.12 6.34 -23.12
C PHE A 311 5.00 7.36 -22.92
N ALA A 312 5.24 8.41 -22.12
CA ALA A 312 4.31 9.51 -21.93
C ALA A 312 3.92 10.14 -23.27
N LYS A 313 4.89 10.40 -24.16
CA LYS A 313 4.64 10.91 -25.52
C LYS A 313 3.82 9.93 -26.36
N LYS A 314 4.22 8.65 -26.39
CA LYS A 314 3.58 7.61 -27.21
C LYS A 314 2.15 7.34 -26.77
N MET A 315 1.88 7.41 -25.47
CA MET A 315 0.58 7.13 -24.86
C MET A 315 -0.25 8.38 -24.64
N ASN A 316 0.32 9.57 -24.91
CA ASN A 316 -0.27 10.87 -24.62
C ASN A 316 -0.74 11.00 -23.15
N ASP A 317 0.08 10.52 -22.22
CA ASP A 317 -0.20 10.54 -20.79
C ASP A 317 0.96 11.17 -20.00
N PRO A 318 0.87 12.49 -19.69
CA PRO A 318 1.91 13.18 -18.92
C PRO A 318 1.96 12.77 -17.45
N ALA A 319 0.97 12.03 -16.92
CA ALA A 319 1.02 11.57 -15.53
C ALA A 319 2.15 10.53 -15.32
N LEU A 320 2.54 9.82 -16.39
CA LEU A 320 3.59 8.80 -16.38
C LEU A 320 4.99 9.35 -16.04
N ILE A 321 5.24 10.64 -16.23
CA ILE A 321 6.54 11.28 -15.97
C ILE A 321 6.58 12.06 -14.65
N ASN A 322 5.47 12.11 -13.91
CA ASN A 322 5.42 12.90 -12.67
C ASN A 322 6.49 12.45 -11.66
N TYR A 323 6.75 11.15 -11.57
CA TYR A 323 7.81 10.63 -10.70
C TYR A 323 9.20 11.06 -11.18
N GLU A 324 9.52 10.87 -12.46
CA GLU A 324 10.81 11.24 -13.06
C GLU A 324 11.09 12.74 -12.90
N VAL A 325 10.08 13.58 -13.11
CA VAL A 325 10.16 15.03 -12.93
C VAL A 325 10.50 15.38 -11.49
N ASN A 326 9.76 14.82 -10.53
CA ASN A 326 10.02 15.05 -9.10
C ASN A 326 11.39 14.52 -8.67
N TYR A 327 11.81 13.36 -9.19
CA TYR A 327 13.14 12.80 -8.94
C TYR A 327 14.23 13.77 -9.42
N LEU A 328 14.16 14.23 -10.67
CA LEU A 328 15.12 15.16 -11.29
C LEU A 328 15.19 16.50 -10.54
N LEU A 329 14.05 17.06 -10.11
CA LEU A 329 14.02 18.32 -9.36
C LEU A 329 14.69 18.22 -7.98
N ASN A 330 14.72 17.03 -7.38
CA ASN A 330 15.33 16.78 -6.08
C ASN A 330 16.76 16.21 -6.16
N LEU A 331 17.28 15.96 -7.37
CA LEU A 331 18.66 15.50 -7.56
C LEU A 331 19.66 16.58 -7.15
N LYS A 332 20.56 16.24 -6.23
CA LYS A 332 21.62 17.16 -5.77
C LYS A 332 22.70 17.41 -6.83
N LYS A 333 22.99 16.43 -7.68
CA LYS A 333 24.00 16.50 -8.75
C LYS A 333 23.53 15.67 -9.95
N TYR A 334 23.83 16.17 -11.15
CA TYR A 334 23.60 15.48 -12.42
C TYR A 334 24.94 14.84 -12.86
N ASN A 335 25.55 14.05 -11.99
CA ASN A 335 26.83 13.36 -12.25
C ASN A 335 26.61 12.07 -13.06
N TYR A 336 27.72 11.50 -13.55
CA TYR A 336 27.74 10.15 -14.08
C TYR A 336 27.38 9.15 -12.97
N GLU A 337 26.12 8.73 -12.96
CA GLU A 337 25.64 7.49 -12.39
C GLU A 337 25.09 6.65 -13.55
N GLN A 338 25.10 5.32 -13.43
CA GLN A 338 24.70 4.37 -14.48
C GLN A 338 23.36 4.70 -15.17
N TYR A 339 22.49 5.49 -14.54
CA TYR A 339 21.12 5.83 -14.98
C TYR A 339 21.01 7.18 -15.70
N SER A 340 22.05 8.01 -15.70
CA SER A 340 22.05 9.35 -16.30
C SER A 340 22.68 9.40 -17.70
N ARG A 341 23.22 8.28 -18.21
CA ARG A 341 23.90 8.23 -19.52
C ARG A 341 23.01 8.58 -20.72
N MET A 342 21.69 8.43 -20.56
CA MET A 342 20.68 8.81 -21.56
C MET A 342 19.95 10.09 -21.21
N LEU A 343 20.44 10.89 -20.26
CA LEU A 343 19.73 12.06 -19.75
C LEU A 343 19.24 13.02 -20.85
N PRO A 344 20.01 13.37 -21.90
CA PRO A 344 19.53 14.27 -22.95
C PRO A 344 18.25 13.80 -23.67
N SER A 345 17.97 12.49 -23.66
CA SER A 345 16.77 11.92 -24.30
C SER A 345 15.47 12.40 -23.66
N ILE A 346 15.47 12.79 -22.37
CA ILE A 346 14.26 13.31 -21.71
C ILE A 346 13.76 14.58 -22.37
N PHE A 347 14.66 15.45 -22.81
CA PHE A 347 14.30 16.70 -23.48
C PHE A 347 13.74 16.41 -24.87
N ILE A 348 14.37 15.49 -25.61
CA ILE A 348 13.93 15.09 -26.95
C ILE A 348 12.52 14.51 -26.91
N PHE A 349 12.22 13.68 -25.91
CA PHE A 349 10.93 12.98 -25.82
C PHE A 349 9.86 13.81 -25.11
N GLY A 350 10.26 14.64 -24.13
CA GLY A 350 9.35 15.27 -23.19
C GLY A 350 9.03 16.74 -23.45
N HIS A 351 9.82 17.47 -24.24
CA HIS A 351 9.73 18.95 -24.28
C HIS A 351 8.35 19.52 -24.64
N ASN A 352 7.44 18.74 -25.25
CA ASN A 352 6.09 19.18 -25.58
C ASN A 352 5.13 19.16 -24.39
N PHE A 353 5.50 18.51 -23.29
CA PHE A 353 4.71 18.52 -22.06
C PHE A 353 5.00 19.77 -21.25
N LYS A 354 3.94 20.37 -20.71
CA LYS A 354 4.04 21.37 -19.65
C LYS A 354 4.25 20.65 -18.32
N LEU A 355 5.48 20.61 -17.85
CA LEU A 355 5.82 19.87 -16.63
C LEU A 355 5.24 20.52 -15.38
N SER A 356 5.06 21.83 -15.39
CA SER A 356 4.41 22.57 -14.30
C SER A 356 2.95 22.19 -14.07
N GLU A 357 2.31 21.51 -15.03
CA GLU A 357 0.90 21.11 -14.97
C GLU A 357 0.73 19.58 -14.81
N THR A 358 1.81 18.83 -14.63
CA THR A 358 1.75 17.36 -14.45
C THR A 358 1.16 16.98 -13.08
N ASN A 359 0.27 15.98 -13.06
CA ASN A 359 -0.29 15.41 -11.84
C ASN A 359 -0.56 13.91 -12.00
N THR A 360 -0.95 13.25 -10.91
CA THR A 360 -1.15 11.78 -10.86
C THR A 360 -2.61 11.36 -10.82
N ASP A 361 -3.56 12.29 -10.98
CA ASP A 361 -4.99 12.05 -10.70
C ASP A 361 -5.63 11.02 -11.64
N ARG A 362 -5.04 10.84 -12.83
CA ARG A 362 -5.52 9.92 -13.87
C ARG A 362 -4.91 8.52 -13.80
N LEU A 363 -3.90 8.32 -12.95
CA LEU A 363 -3.20 7.05 -12.87
C LEU A 363 -4.10 6.00 -12.18
N PRO A 364 -4.16 4.77 -12.71
CA PRO A 364 -4.90 3.71 -12.04
C PRO A 364 -4.30 3.44 -10.66
N LEU A 365 -5.15 3.04 -9.71
CA LEU A 365 -4.73 2.70 -8.34
C LEU A 365 -4.22 1.25 -8.21
N THR A 366 -4.43 0.44 -9.24
CA THR A 366 -4.07 -0.97 -9.27
C THR A 366 -3.49 -1.32 -10.62
N PHE A 367 -2.35 -2.01 -10.62
CA PHE A 367 -1.76 -2.66 -11.79
C PHE A 367 -1.70 -4.17 -11.55
N VAL A 368 -2.19 -4.96 -12.50
CA VAL A 368 -2.14 -6.42 -12.44
C VAL A 368 -1.59 -6.96 -13.75
N ALA A 369 -0.63 -7.86 -13.65
CA ALA A 369 -0.10 -8.60 -14.77
C ALA A 369 -0.09 -10.10 -14.47
N LYS A 370 -0.48 -10.91 -15.45
CA LYS A 370 -0.58 -12.38 -15.36
C LYS A 370 0.42 -13.10 -16.26
N ASN A 371 1.30 -12.36 -16.95
CA ASN A 371 2.32 -12.93 -17.81
C ASN A 371 3.42 -13.67 -17.01
N GLU A 372 4.60 -13.89 -17.60
CA GLU A 372 5.69 -14.73 -17.06
C GLU A 372 5.96 -14.51 -15.56
N THR A 373 5.96 -13.25 -15.10
CA THR A 373 5.98 -12.87 -13.68
C THR A 373 4.66 -12.22 -13.27
N PRO A 374 3.69 -13.00 -12.78
CA PRO A 374 2.45 -12.46 -12.24
C PRO A 374 2.74 -11.52 -11.08
N VAL A 375 2.17 -10.32 -11.13
CA VAL A 375 2.37 -9.29 -10.12
C VAL A 375 1.11 -8.44 -9.99
N SER A 376 0.78 -8.06 -8.76
CA SER A 376 -0.27 -7.09 -8.47
C SER A 376 0.25 -6.00 -7.54
N LEU A 377 -0.02 -4.76 -7.91
CA LEU A 377 0.51 -3.55 -7.28
C LEU A 377 -0.70 -2.65 -7.00
N MET A 378 -1.11 -2.58 -5.74
CA MET A 378 -2.32 -1.90 -5.29
C MET A 378 -1.97 -0.72 -4.41
N ARG A 379 -2.66 0.41 -4.57
CA ARG A 379 -2.56 1.55 -3.66
C ARG A 379 -3.90 2.23 -3.41
N THR A 380 -4.01 2.99 -2.33
CA THR A 380 -5.22 3.80 -2.06
C THR A 380 -5.16 5.16 -2.73
N LYS A 381 -3.97 5.75 -2.89
CA LYS A 381 -3.80 7.08 -3.50
C LYS A 381 -2.41 7.28 -4.09
N TRP A 382 -2.31 8.13 -5.12
CA TRP A 382 -1.04 8.65 -5.63
C TRP A 382 -0.62 9.93 -4.90
N GLY A 383 0.69 10.17 -4.77
CA GLY A 383 1.25 11.39 -4.16
C GLY A 383 1.08 11.55 -2.64
N ALA A 384 0.21 10.78 -1.99
CA ALA A 384 0.01 10.83 -0.54
C ALA A 384 0.99 9.89 0.19
N LYS A 385 1.83 10.46 1.07
CA LYS A 385 2.83 9.68 1.85
C LYS A 385 2.20 8.61 2.75
N ASN A 386 0.98 8.83 3.23
CA ASN A 386 0.25 7.92 4.12
C ASN A 386 -0.62 6.88 3.39
N ALA A 387 -0.62 6.85 2.05
CA ALA A 387 -1.38 5.87 1.28
C ALA A 387 -0.98 4.44 1.64
N ILE A 388 -1.95 3.52 1.61
CA ILE A 388 -1.66 2.09 1.70
C ILE A 388 -1.13 1.65 0.35
N TYR A 389 -0.03 0.91 0.35
CA TYR A 389 0.55 0.26 -0.82
C TYR A 389 0.80 -1.22 -0.52
N VAL A 390 0.37 -2.09 -1.43
CA VAL A 390 0.57 -3.52 -1.37
C VAL A 390 1.09 -4.00 -2.72
N GLY A 391 2.28 -4.59 -2.72
CA GLY A 391 2.80 -5.35 -3.86
C GLY A 391 2.79 -6.84 -3.53
N ILE A 392 2.33 -7.70 -4.44
CA ILE A 392 2.44 -9.16 -4.32
C ILE A 392 2.86 -9.76 -5.65
N LYS A 393 3.74 -10.77 -5.62
CA LYS A 393 4.28 -11.38 -6.84
C LYS A 393 4.19 -12.90 -6.82
N GLY A 394 4.00 -13.50 -7.98
CA GLY A 394 3.99 -14.95 -8.22
C GLY A 394 5.11 -15.37 -9.17
N GLY A 395 4.79 -16.30 -10.07
CA GLY A 395 5.69 -16.75 -11.13
C GLY A 395 6.33 -18.09 -10.82
N LEU A 396 7.37 -18.42 -11.57
CA LEU A 396 8.10 -19.68 -11.46
C LEU A 396 9.48 -19.40 -10.87
N PRO A 397 9.92 -20.07 -9.79
CA PRO A 397 11.22 -19.80 -9.18
C PRO A 397 12.40 -20.00 -10.14
N SER A 398 12.30 -20.99 -11.03
CA SER A 398 13.35 -21.31 -12.03
C SER A 398 13.26 -20.56 -13.36
N ASP A 399 12.29 -19.65 -13.55
CA ASP A 399 11.98 -19.00 -14.85
C ASP A 399 13.12 -18.16 -15.43
N ASN A 400 13.92 -17.55 -14.56
CA ASN A 400 15.05 -16.73 -14.96
C ASN A 400 16.15 -16.76 -13.87
N THR A 401 17.34 -16.32 -14.27
CA THR A 401 18.54 -16.37 -13.41
C THR A 401 18.49 -15.42 -12.21
N HIS A 402 17.59 -14.45 -12.21
CA HIS A 402 17.49 -13.37 -11.21
C HIS A 402 16.34 -13.54 -10.21
N ASN A 403 15.57 -14.63 -10.33
CA ASN A 403 14.52 -14.97 -9.37
C ASN A 403 15.09 -15.61 -8.09
N HIS A 404 14.38 -15.36 -7.00
CA HIS A 404 14.54 -16.03 -5.70
C HIS A 404 13.37 -17.02 -5.48
N LEU A 405 13.34 -17.71 -4.34
CA LEU A 405 12.21 -18.54 -3.90
C LEU A 405 11.16 -17.69 -3.16
N ASP A 406 10.62 -16.68 -3.85
CA ASP A 406 9.82 -15.58 -3.31
C ASP A 406 8.40 -15.50 -3.93
N GLN A 407 7.94 -16.59 -4.56
CA GLN A 407 6.61 -16.70 -5.15
C GLN A 407 5.54 -16.68 -4.04
N GLY A 408 4.67 -15.67 -4.07
CA GLY A 408 3.72 -15.35 -3.02
C GLY A 408 4.21 -14.28 -2.03
N SER A 409 5.45 -13.81 -2.17
CA SER A 409 6.00 -12.73 -1.35
C SER A 409 5.31 -11.39 -1.66
N PHE A 410 5.30 -10.51 -0.67
CA PHE A 410 4.64 -9.22 -0.72
C PHE A 410 5.47 -8.13 -0.05
N VAL A 411 5.19 -6.86 -0.36
CA VAL A 411 5.64 -5.69 0.41
C VAL A 411 4.42 -4.86 0.81
N ILE A 412 4.46 -4.26 1.99
CA ILE A 412 3.36 -3.46 2.54
C ILE A 412 3.90 -2.15 3.06
N GLU A 413 3.29 -1.06 2.62
CA GLU A 413 3.50 0.28 3.18
C GLU A 413 2.20 0.92 3.60
N VAL A 414 2.25 1.65 4.70
CA VAL A 414 1.14 2.46 5.20
C VAL A 414 1.69 3.47 6.20
N LEU A 415 1.06 4.64 6.31
CA LEU A 415 1.52 5.74 7.18
C LEU A 415 2.94 6.26 6.85
N GLY A 416 3.39 6.09 5.60
CA GLY A 416 4.73 6.50 5.17
C GLY A 416 5.86 5.59 5.67
N VAL A 417 5.54 4.36 6.05
CA VAL A 417 6.49 3.36 6.55
C VAL A 417 6.34 2.06 5.77
N ARG A 418 7.45 1.41 5.41
CA ARG A 418 7.48 0.05 4.83
C ARG A 418 7.58 -1.00 5.94
N TRP A 419 6.47 -1.70 6.18
CA TRP A 419 6.30 -2.64 7.30
C TRP A 419 6.73 -4.06 6.93
N ALA A 420 6.43 -4.49 5.70
CA ALA A 420 6.91 -5.73 5.12
C ALA A 420 7.95 -5.40 4.02
N ILE A 421 9.17 -5.90 4.18
CA ILE A 421 10.30 -5.62 3.29
C ILE A 421 10.71 -6.85 2.49
N ASP A 422 11.45 -6.63 1.41
CA ASP A 422 12.27 -7.65 0.76
C ASP A 422 13.76 -7.27 0.88
N LEU A 423 14.64 -8.26 1.08
CA LEU A 423 16.07 -8.01 1.29
C LEU A 423 16.81 -7.69 -0.02
N GLY A 424 16.26 -8.11 -1.16
CA GLY A 424 16.91 -7.96 -2.46
C GLY A 424 18.19 -8.81 -2.60
N PRO A 425 19.08 -8.46 -3.55
CA PRO A 425 20.22 -9.28 -3.91
C PRO A 425 21.33 -9.28 -2.85
N GLN A 426 22.25 -10.22 -3.02
CA GLN A 426 23.59 -10.17 -2.45
C GLN A 426 24.60 -9.87 -3.57
N ASP A 427 25.73 -9.23 -3.23
CA ASP A 427 26.82 -8.98 -4.17
C ASP A 427 27.37 -10.28 -4.77
N TYR A 428 27.31 -10.43 -6.09
CA TYR A 428 27.73 -11.66 -6.77
C TYR A 428 29.22 -11.97 -6.56
N ALA A 429 30.09 -10.95 -6.56
CA ALA A 429 31.53 -11.17 -6.38
C ALA A 429 31.84 -11.77 -5.01
N SER A 430 31.05 -11.43 -3.98
CA SER A 430 31.16 -12.06 -2.65
C SER A 430 30.85 -13.57 -2.68
N LEU A 431 29.86 -13.99 -3.46
CA LEU A 431 29.42 -15.38 -3.56
C LEU A 431 30.32 -16.20 -4.49
N GLU A 432 30.72 -15.64 -5.62
CA GLU A 432 31.62 -16.29 -6.58
C GLU A 432 32.99 -16.60 -5.96
N LYS A 433 33.48 -15.75 -5.04
CA LYS A 433 34.71 -16.01 -4.26
C LYS A 433 34.64 -17.28 -3.40
N HIS A 434 33.43 -17.71 -3.03
CA HIS A 434 33.18 -18.94 -2.28
C HIS A 434 32.84 -20.12 -3.20
N GLY A 435 32.92 -19.95 -4.53
CA GLY A 435 32.66 -21.01 -5.50
C GLY A 435 31.18 -21.36 -5.67
N ILE A 436 30.26 -20.49 -5.24
CA ILE A 436 28.82 -20.76 -5.30
C ILE A 436 28.31 -20.73 -6.75
N SER A 437 27.61 -21.78 -7.17
CA SER A 437 26.94 -21.81 -8.48
C SER A 437 25.64 -20.98 -8.45
N LEU A 438 25.72 -19.72 -8.85
CA LEU A 438 24.58 -18.77 -8.82
C LEU A 438 23.51 -19.03 -9.88
N TRP A 439 23.94 -19.55 -11.03
CA TRP A 439 23.14 -19.59 -12.25
C TRP A 439 22.41 -20.93 -12.46
N ASP A 440 22.77 -21.95 -11.67
CA ASP A 440 22.03 -23.21 -11.63
C ASP A 440 20.74 -22.99 -10.83
N LYS A 441 19.59 -23.23 -11.47
CA LYS A 441 18.25 -23.07 -10.88
C LYS A 441 17.53 -24.40 -10.66
N THR A 442 18.25 -25.53 -10.71
CA THR A 442 17.70 -26.84 -10.38
C THR A 442 17.34 -26.94 -8.90
N GLN A 443 16.46 -27.87 -8.53
CA GLN A 443 15.90 -27.99 -7.17
C GLN A 443 16.94 -28.08 -6.05
N ASN A 444 18.06 -28.76 -6.33
CA ASN A 444 19.13 -29.02 -5.35
C ASN A 444 20.34 -28.09 -5.54
N SER A 445 20.17 -27.00 -6.30
CA SER A 445 21.25 -26.04 -6.56
C SER A 445 21.76 -25.40 -5.26
N GLN A 446 23.06 -25.14 -5.23
CA GLN A 446 23.71 -24.41 -4.15
C GLN A 446 23.17 -22.97 -4.02
N CYS A 447 22.63 -22.36 -5.09
CA CYS A 447 22.09 -21.01 -5.01
C CYS A 447 20.93 -20.88 -4.01
N TRP A 448 20.17 -21.96 -3.78
CA TRP A 448 19.08 -21.99 -2.80
C TRP A 448 19.55 -22.16 -1.36
N THR A 449 20.85 -22.33 -1.14
CA THR A 449 21.45 -22.28 0.20
C THR A 449 21.77 -20.86 0.66
N ILE A 450 21.82 -19.90 -0.28
CA ILE A 450 22.01 -18.48 0.02
C ILE A 450 20.77 -17.98 0.77
N PHE A 451 20.99 -17.39 1.94
CA PHE A 451 19.91 -16.99 2.84
C PHE A 451 18.89 -16.10 2.15
N ARG A 452 19.34 -15.06 1.44
CA ARG A 452 18.45 -14.10 0.76
C ARG A 452 17.71 -14.66 -0.44
N TYR A 453 18.10 -15.83 -0.97
CA TYR A 453 17.52 -16.39 -2.20
C TYR A 453 16.51 -17.49 -1.93
N ASN A 454 16.43 -17.98 -0.68
CA ASN A 454 15.52 -19.03 -0.30
C ASN A 454 14.24 -18.48 0.36
N ASN A 455 13.20 -19.30 0.39
CA ASN A 455 11.86 -18.92 0.85
C ASN A 455 11.79 -18.57 2.34
N PHE A 456 12.80 -18.90 3.14
CA PHE A 456 12.82 -18.55 4.57
C PHE A 456 13.16 -17.09 4.82
N ALA A 457 13.72 -16.39 3.82
CA ALA A 457 14.04 -14.97 3.87
C ALA A 457 13.06 -14.08 3.07
N HIS A 458 11.87 -14.59 2.73
CA HIS A 458 10.81 -13.82 2.07
C HIS A 458 9.48 -13.88 2.84
N ASN A 459 8.54 -13.00 2.46
CA ASN A 459 7.23 -12.84 3.11
C ASN A 459 6.24 -13.94 2.68
N VAL A 460 6.58 -15.20 2.93
CA VAL A 460 5.84 -16.38 2.48
C VAL A 460 5.57 -17.34 3.65
N PHE A 461 4.79 -18.39 3.42
CA PHE A 461 4.74 -19.54 4.34
C PHE A 461 5.55 -20.71 3.78
N SER A 462 5.96 -21.63 4.65
CA SER A 462 6.57 -22.90 4.27
C SER A 462 5.83 -24.05 4.94
N ILE A 463 5.89 -25.23 4.32
CA ILE A 463 5.38 -26.48 4.88
C ILE A 463 6.55 -27.35 5.30
N ASN A 464 6.49 -27.86 6.54
CA ASN A 464 7.51 -28.70 7.16
C ASN A 464 8.94 -28.11 7.05
N ASP A 465 9.02 -26.77 7.04
CA ASP A 465 10.25 -25.99 6.82
C ASP A 465 11.09 -26.46 5.61
N LYS A 466 10.41 -26.78 4.50
CA LYS A 466 11.03 -27.12 3.21
C LYS A 466 11.10 -25.93 2.24
N LEU A 467 12.05 -26.02 1.32
CA LEU A 467 12.13 -25.15 0.14
C LEU A 467 10.91 -25.37 -0.77
N PHE A 468 10.60 -24.37 -1.59
CA PHE A 468 9.60 -24.51 -2.66
C PHE A 468 10.05 -25.51 -3.74
N ASP A 469 9.08 -26.10 -4.41
CA ASP A 469 9.32 -26.74 -5.71
C ASP A 469 9.69 -25.66 -6.73
N VAL A 470 10.91 -25.72 -7.26
CA VAL A 470 11.42 -24.73 -8.22
C VAL A 470 10.69 -24.75 -9.56
N ASN A 471 9.96 -25.82 -9.86
CA ASN A 471 9.12 -25.98 -11.04
C ASN A 471 7.65 -25.56 -10.78
N GLY A 472 7.31 -25.23 -9.53
CA GLY A 472 5.98 -24.78 -9.15
C GLY A 472 5.72 -23.35 -9.59
N ARG A 473 4.75 -23.14 -10.50
CA ARG A 473 4.35 -21.79 -10.93
C ARG A 473 3.19 -21.26 -10.09
N ALA A 474 3.38 -20.10 -9.44
CA ALA A 474 2.34 -19.37 -8.75
C ALA A 474 1.62 -18.38 -9.69
N GLU A 475 0.30 -18.44 -9.76
CA GLU A 475 -0.49 -17.70 -10.75
C GLU A 475 -1.60 -16.84 -10.12
N ILE A 476 -1.88 -15.67 -10.71
CA ILE A 476 -3.02 -14.83 -10.28
C ILE A 476 -4.34 -15.42 -10.81
N LYS A 477 -5.12 -16.02 -9.89
CA LYS A 477 -6.45 -16.56 -10.17
C LYS A 477 -7.47 -15.45 -10.41
N SER A 478 -7.57 -14.52 -9.46
CA SER A 478 -8.53 -13.42 -9.51
C SER A 478 -7.97 -12.16 -8.88
N TYR A 479 -8.57 -11.02 -9.21
CA TYR A 479 -8.32 -9.74 -8.57
C TYR A 479 -9.60 -8.91 -8.60
N LYS A 480 -9.71 -7.96 -7.67
CA LYS A 480 -10.81 -7.00 -7.59
C LYS A 480 -10.24 -5.61 -7.35
N ASN A 481 -10.86 -4.61 -7.96
CA ASN A 481 -10.45 -3.22 -7.80
C ASN A 481 -11.69 -2.34 -7.67
N THR A 482 -12.17 -2.16 -6.45
CA THR A 482 -13.23 -1.22 -6.09
C THR A 482 -12.69 -0.22 -5.05
N PRO A 483 -13.37 0.91 -4.81
CA PRO A 483 -12.98 1.85 -3.75
C PRO A 483 -12.85 1.16 -2.39
N LYS A 484 -13.78 0.26 -2.05
CA LYS A 484 -13.83 -0.45 -0.76
C LYS A 484 -13.02 -1.74 -0.71
N LEU A 485 -12.58 -2.29 -1.83
CA LEU A 485 -11.84 -3.56 -1.85
C LEU A 485 -10.91 -3.64 -3.07
N LYS A 486 -9.60 -3.67 -2.79
CA LYS A 486 -8.57 -3.98 -3.78
C LYS A 486 -7.94 -5.29 -3.35
N GLU A 487 -8.11 -6.37 -4.11
CA GLU A 487 -7.67 -7.71 -3.71
C GLU A 487 -7.00 -8.47 -4.85
N THR A 488 -6.12 -9.41 -4.53
CA THR A 488 -5.50 -10.32 -5.50
C THR A 488 -5.30 -11.70 -4.87
N ALA A 489 -5.80 -12.73 -5.55
CA ALA A 489 -5.65 -14.12 -5.16
C ALA A 489 -4.62 -14.84 -6.05
N LEU A 490 -3.61 -15.44 -5.44
CA LEU A 490 -2.62 -16.33 -6.04
C LEU A 490 -2.95 -17.80 -5.77
N ASP A 491 -2.83 -18.64 -6.80
CA ASP A 491 -2.62 -20.07 -6.61
C ASP A 491 -1.17 -20.32 -6.25
N LEU A 492 -0.95 -20.98 -5.12
CA LEU A 492 0.39 -21.37 -4.66
C LEU A 492 0.55 -22.90 -4.67
N SER A 493 -0.49 -23.66 -5.01
CA SER A 493 -0.49 -25.12 -4.92
C SER A 493 0.73 -25.78 -5.57
N PRO A 494 1.17 -25.37 -6.78
CA PRO A 494 2.33 -25.97 -7.43
C PRO A 494 3.66 -25.83 -6.66
N LEU A 495 3.81 -24.81 -5.80
CA LEU A 495 5.04 -24.63 -4.99
C LEU A 495 5.17 -25.68 -3.89
N TYR A 496 4.06 -26.32 -3.52
CA TYR A 496 3.95 -27.26 -2.41
C TYR A 496 3.57 -28.66 -2.91
N ASP A 497 3.98 -29.03 -4.12
CA ASP A 497 3.69 -30.35 -4.66
C ASP A 497 4.15 -31.47 -3.72
N GLY A 498 3.31 -32.49 -3.57
CA GLY A 498 3.46 -33.56 -2.58
C GLY A 498 3.26 -33.15 -1.11
N GLN A 499 3.28 -31.85 -0.77
CA GLN A 499 3.14 -31.35 0.61
C GLN A 499 1.70 -30.94 0.94
N LEU A 500 1.00 -30.29 0.01
CA LEU A 500 -0.39 -29.85 0.16
C LEU A 500 -1.25 -30.31 -1.02
N ALA A 501 -2.54 -30.55 -0.76
CA ALA A 501 -3.54 -30.82 -1.79
C ALA A 501 -4.06 -29.53 -2.45
N TYR A 502 -3.88 -28.39 -1.79
CA TYR A 502 -4.24 -27.07 -2.27
C TYR A 502 -3.57 -26.00 -1.41
N ALA A 503 -3.13 -24.90 -2.05
CA ALA A 503 -2.65 -23.71 -1.38
C ALA A 503 -3.00 -22.46 -2.19
N SER A 504 -3.56 -21.45 -1.54
CA SER A 504 -3.73 -20.12 -2.15
C SER A 504 -3.51 -19.01 -1.14
N ARG A 505 -3.20 -17.82 -1.66
CA ARG A 505 -3.05 -16.58 -0.89
C ARG A 505 -3.90 -15.49 -1.51
N ASN A 506 -4.81 -14.90 -0.75
CA ASN A 506 -5.49 -13.67 -1.11
C ASN A 506 -4.94 -12.52 -0.25
N ILE A 507 -4.44 -11.46 -0.88
CA ILE A 507 -4.06 -10.22 -0.19
C ILE A 507 -4.97 -9.08 -0.61
N ALA A 508 -5.47 -8.32 0.36
CA ALA A 508 -6.45 -7.27 0.13
C ALA A 508 -6.16 -6.00 0.92
N ILE A 509 -6.37 -4.84 0.28
CA ILE A 509 -6.63 -3.57 0.97
C ILE A 509 -8.15 -3.49 1.17
N VAL A 510 -8.58 -3.55 2.42
CA VAL A 510 -10.00 -3.56 2.79
C VAL A 510 -10.40 -2.19 3.31
N ASN A 511 -11.39 -1.61 2.65
CA ASN A 511 -11.95 -0.29 2.90
C ASN A 511 -10.91 0.85 3.05
N GLU A 512 -9.74 0.71 2.41
CA GLU A 512 -8.62 1.66 2.52
C GLU A 512 -8.08 1.84 3.95
N GLU A 513 -8.34 0.88 4.84
CA GLU A 513 -8.00 0.99 6.26
C GLU A 513 -7.00 -0.04 6.73
N TYR A 514 -7.18 -1.30 6.38
CA TYR A 514 -6.33 -2.39 6.82
C TYR A 514 -5.96 -3.29 5.66
N ILE A 515 -4.87 -4.03 5.84
CA ILE A 515 -4.45 -5.06 4.90
C ILE A 515 -4.85 -6.42 5.49
N GLU A 516 -5.39 -7.29 4.66
CA GLU A 516 -5.73 -8.67 5.01
C GLU A 516 -4.95 -9.64 4.12
N ILE A 517 -4.38 -10.68 4.72
CA ILE A 517 -3.69 -11.77 4.03
C ILE A 517 -4.38 -13.07 4.47
N LYS A 518 -5.09 -13.71 3.55
CA LYS A 518 -5.81 -14.97 3.74
C LYS A 518 -5.08 -16.08 3.00
N ASP A 519 -4.47 -16.99 3.74
CA ASP A 519 -3.86 -18.21 3.21
C ASP A 519 -4.86 -19.38 3.39
N LEU A 520 -5.34 -19.95 2.29
CA LEU A 520 -6.22 -21.13 2.29
C LEU A 520 -5.39 -22.36 1.94
N VAL A 521 -5.28 -23.29 2.87
CA VAL A 521 -4.46 -24.49 2.73
C VAL A 521 -5.29 -25.74 2.96
N ARG A 522 -5.01 -26.79 2.19
CA ARG A 522 -5.59 -28.12 2.37
C ARG A 522 -4.48 -29.16 2.38
N THR A 523 -4.39 -29.94 3.44
CA THR A 523 -3.40 -31.02 3.56
C THR A 523 -3.80 -32.25 2.75
N ASN A 524 -2.79 -33.09 2.48
CA ASN A 524 -2.97 -34.43 1.91
C ASN A 524 -3.43 -35.42 3.01
N ALA A 525 -3.09 -36.71 2.86
CA ALA A 525 -3.34 -37.71 3.90
C ALA A 525 -2.45 -37.54 5.15
N GLU A 526 -1.36 -36.78 5.04
CA GLU A 526 -0.42 -36.50 6.13
C GLU A 526 -0.69 -35.11 6.74
N PRO A 527 -0.41 -34.90 8.03
CA PRO A 527 -0.45 -33.58 8.64
C PRO A 527 0.67 -32.68 8.11
N ALA A 528 0.49 -31.37 8.26
CA ALA A 528 1.49 -30.36 7.88
C ALA A 528 1.82 -29.42 9.02
N ASN A 529 3.09 -29.09 9.20
CA ASN A 529 3.53 -27.95 10.01
C ASN A 529 3.70 -26.75 9.09
N LEU A 530 2.88 -25.71 9.27
CA LEU A 530 2.98 -24.47 8.53
C LEU A 530 3.75 -23.43 9.35
N THR A 531 4.74 -22.81 8.72
CA THR A 531 5.45 -21.64 9.27
C THR A 531 5.21 -20.44 8.36
N TRP A 532 4.47 -19.45 8.83
CA TRP A 532 4.24 -18.19 8.11
C TRP A 532 5.30 -17.17 8.51
N ARG A 533 5.84 -16.38 7.57
CA ARG A 533 6.93 -15.41 7.81
C ARG A 533 6.64 -14.05 7.18
N MET A 534 7.11 -13.00 7.85
CA MET A 534 7.24 -11.65 7.33
C MET A 534 8.52 -10.98 7.85
N LEU A 535 9.24 -10.29 6.98
CA LEU A 535 10.45 -9.53 7.27
C LEU A 535 10.10 -8.07 7.56
N THR A 536 10.66 -7.53 8.63
CA THR A 536 10.43 -6.14 9.04
C THR A 536 11.68 -5.51 9.64
N LYS A 537 11.82 -4.19 9.48
CA LYS A 537 12.81 -3.37 10.19
C LYS A 537 12.24 -2.71 11.45
N ALA A 538 10.94 -2.88 11.69
CA ALA A 538 10.27 -2.29 12.84
C ALA A 538 10.76 -2.93 14.16
N LYS A 539 10.71 -2.17 15.25
CA LYS A 539 10.72 -2.75 16.60
C LYS A 539 9.46 -3.60 16.74
N VAL A 540 9.64 -4.87 17.09
CA VAL A 540 8.55 -5.83 17.24
C VAL A 540 8.24 -6.00 18.73
N VAL A 541 7.00 -5.75 19.11
CA VAL A 541 6.48 -6.00 20.47
C VAL A 541 5.42 -7.10 20.38
N PRO A 542 5.74 -8.35 20.77
CA PRO A 542 4.77 -9.43 20.83
C PRO A 542 3.65 -9.12 21.82
N THR A 543 2.43 -9.47 21.47
CA THR A 543 1.26 -9.34 22.34
C THR A 543 0.32 -10.52 22.14
N GLY A 544 -0.74 -10.63 22.93
CA GLY A 544 -1.75 -11.65 22.69
C GLY A 544 -2.45 -11.41 21.35
N GLY A 545 -2.35 -12.38 20.46
CA GLY A 545 -3.02 -12.39 19.16
C GLY A 545 -2.20 -11.79 18.02
N GLY A 546 -0.94 -11.41 18.25
CA GLY A 546 -0.09 -10.87 17.19
C GLY A 546 1.09 -10.03 17.67
N PHE A 547 1.40 -8.98 16.91
CA PHE A 547 2.57 -8.13 17.12
C PHE A 547 2.21 -6.65 16.92
N PHE A 548 2.71 -5.78 17.79
CA PHE A 548 2.84 -4.36 17.46
C PHE A 548 4.17 -4.14 16.75
N LEU A 549 4.12 -3.52 15.58
CA LEU A 549 5.27 -3.08 14.82
C LEU A 549 5.40 -1.58 15.02
N ILE A 550 6.57 -1.11 15.43
CA ILE A 550 6.84 0.31 15.72
C ILE A 550 8.05 0.76 14.90
N GLN A 551 7.87 1.80 14.09
CA GLN A 551 8.92 2.40 13.27
C GLN A 551 8.57 3.86 12.98
N ASP A 552 9.55 4.76 13.00
CA ASP A 552 9.41 6.19 12.63
C ASP A 552 8.27 6.92 13.37
N GLY A 553 8.05 6.58 14.65
CA GLY A 553 6.98 7.15 15.48
C GLY A 553 5.56 6.67 15.11
N LYS A 554 5.45 5.67 14.22
CA LYS A 554 4.20 5.07 13.78
C LYS A 554 4.08 3.64 14.29
N SER A 555 2.85 3.12 14.30
CA SER A 555 2.57 1.75 14.71
C SER A 555 1.58 1.03 13.80
N VAL A 556 1.76 -0.27 13.66
CA VAL A 556 0.81 -1.19 13.03
C VAL A 556 0.62 -2.38 13.96
N PHE A 557 -0.63 -2.76 14.21
CA PHE A 557 -0.92 -4.05 14.83
C PHE A 557 -1.08 -5.12 13.75
N LEU A 558 -0.25 -6.15 13.80
CA LEU A 558 -0.34 -7.34 12.95
C LEU A 558 -1.01 -8.46 13.74
N SER A 559 -2.25 -8.81 13.42
CA SER A 559 -2.95 -9.97 14.01
C SER A 559 -2.55 -11.27 13.33
N ILE A 560 -2.54 -12.36 14.08
CA ILE A 560 -2.28 -13.72 13.59
C ILE A 560 -3.47 -14.63 13.89
N PRO A 561 -3.59 -15.79 13.21
CA PRO A 561 -4.66 -16.75 13.49
C PRO A 561 -4.69 -17.17 14.96
N ALA A 562 -5.90 -17.35 15.50
CA ALA A 562 -6.09 -17.93 16.83
C ALA A 562 -5.43 -19.32 16.91
N GLU A 563 -4.96 -19.70 18.10
CA GLU A 563 -4.30 -20.98 18.37
C GLU A 563 -2.98 -21.23 17.61
N SER A 564 -2.40 -20.19 17.02
CA SER A 564 -1.05 -20.26 16.44
C SER A 564 0.04 -19.86 17.45
N GLU A 565 1.26 -20.36 17.23
CA GLU A 565 2.43 -20.08 18.05
C GLU A 565 3.23 -18.91 17.42
N PRO A 566 3.19 -17.69 17.98
CA PRO A 566 3.95 -16.56 17.44
C PRO A 566 5.45 -16.74 17.66
N PHE A 567 6.27 -16.22 16.73
CA PHE A 567 7.71 -16.09 16.92
C PHE A 567 8.26 -14.79 16.35
N VAL A 568 9.40 -14.36 16.90
CA VAL A 568 10.24 -13.26 16.41
C VAL A 568 11.68 -13.74 16.45
N THR A 569 12.40 -13.63 15.34
CA THR A 569 13.83 -13.95 15.27
C THR A 569 14.57 -12.90 14.44
N PRO A 570 15.83 -12.56 14.77
CA PRO A 570 16.67 -11.79 13.85
C PRO A 570 16.83 -12.51 12.51
N ALA A 571 16.89 -11.77 11.41
CA ALA A 571 17.19 -12.30 10.06
C ALA A 571 18.69 -12.60 9.89
N THR A 572 19.27 -13.33 10.85
CA THR A 572 20.70 -13.65 10.85
C THR A 572 20.93 -14.88 9.98
N PRO A 573 21.77 -14.79 8.92
CA PRO A 573 22.08 -15.95 8.10
C PRO A 573 22.95 -16.95 8.87
N THR A 574 22.96 -18.20 8.43
CA THR A 574 23.73 -19.28 9.07
C THR A 574 25.04 -19.60 8.35
N ASN A 575 25.17 -19.28 7.07
CA ASN A 575 26.39 -19.55 6.32
C ASN A 575 27.37 -18.38 6.42
N ASP A 576 28.66 -18.66 6.29
CA ASP A 576 29.75 -17.67 6.34
C ASP A 576 29.81 -16.78 5.08
N PHE A 577 29.35 -17.31 3.94
CA PHE A 577 29.27 -16.57 2.68
C PHE A 577 28.05 -15.64 2.59
N ASP A 578 27.08 -15.72 3.50
CA ASP A 578 25.87 -14.91 3.44
C ASP A 578 26.12 -13.48 3.96
N ALA A 579 25.55 -12.48 3.27
CA ALA A 579 25.61 -11.10 3.71
C ALA A 579 24.76 -10.87 4.97
N PRO A 580 25.23 -10.06 5.94
CA PRO A 580 24.46 -9.75 7.14
C PRO A 580 23.22 -8.91 6.82
N ASN A 581 22.18 -9.04 7.64
CA ASN A 581 20.91 -8.29 7.52
C ASN A 581 20.65 -7.46 8.79
N PRO A 582 21.45 -6.42 9.06
CA PRO A 582 21.38 -5.68 10.31
C PRO A 582 20.02 -5.01 10.50
N GLY A 583 19.47 -5.12 11.71
CA GLY A 583 18.21 -4.48 12.09
C GLY A 583 16.95 -5.09 11.45
N VAL A 584 17.06 -6.24 10.78
CA VAL A 584 15.90 -6.94 10.21
C VAL A 584 15.50 -8.11 11.12
N SER A 585 14.20 -8.21 11.38
CA SER A 585 13.57 -9.34 12.08
C SER A 585 12.66 -10.12 11.13
N ILE A 586 12.61 -11.43 11.30
CA ILE A 586 11.57 -12.31 10.76
C ILE A 586 10.55 -12.53 11.88
N ILE A 587 9.31 -12.16 11.63
CA ILE A 587 8.17 -12.41 12.52
C ILE A 587 7.22 -13.40 11.86
N GLY A 588 6.41 -14.07 12.66
CA GLY A 588 5.38 -14.93 12.10
C GLY A 588 4.76 -15.85 13.12
N TYR A 589 4.16 -16.93 12.63
CA TYR A 589 3.56 -17.94 13.50
C TYR A 589 3.75 -19.35 12.93
N LYS A 590 3.67 -20.33 13.84
CA LYS A 590 3.62 -21.76 13.51
C LYS A 590 2.25 -22.33 13.84
N THR A 591 1.74 -23.22 12.98
CA THR A 591 0.50 -23.97 13.25
C THR A 591 0.60 -25.36 12.66
N LYS A 592 -0.03 -26.33 13.34
CA LYS A 592 -0.30 -27.65 12.78
C LYS A 592 -1.61 -27.63 12.02
N ILE A 593 -1.68 -28.41 10.96
CA ILE A 593 -2.89 -28.66 10.17
C ILE A 593 -3.06 -30.18 10.10
N ALA A 594 -4.23 -30.66 10.51
CA ALA A 594 -4.55 -32.08 10.57
C ALA A 594 -4.64 -32.68 9.15
N PRO A 595 -4.57 -34.02 9.02
CA PRO A 595 -4.79 -34.71 7.75
C PRO A 595 -6.11 -34.35 7.08
N LYS A 596 -6.09 -34.11 5.76
CA LYS A 596 -7.25 -33.79 4.91
C LYS A 596 -8.07 -32.56 5.39
N GLU A 597 -7.50 -31.75 6.28
CA GLU A 597 -8.13 -30.55 6.80
C GLU A 597 -7.98 -29.41 5.79
N THR A 598 -9.04 -28.62 5.62
CA THR A 598 -8.96 -27.32 4.94
C THR A 598 -9.00 -26.24 6.00
N LYS A 599 -7.96 -25.40 6.05
CA LYS A 599 -7.83 -24.33 7.03
C LYS A 599 -7.61 -22.99 6.33
N THR A 600 -8.38 -21.99 6.73
CA THR A 600 -8.17 -20.58 6.35
C THR A 600 -7.39 -19.89 7.47
N LEU A 601 -6.21 -19.39 7.15
CA LEU A 601 -5.34 -18.67 8.06
C LEU A 601 -5.33 -17.21 7.65
N THR A 602 -5.72 -16.32 8.57
CA THR A 602 -5.80 -14.88 8.28
C THR A 602 -4.85 -14.09 9.14
N VAL A 603 -4.04 -13.26 8.48
CA VAL A 603 -3.22 -12.20 9.10
C VAL A 603 -3.82 -10.86 8.68
N ARG A 604 -3.93 -9.92 9.62
CA ARG A 604 -4.38 -8.55 9.30
C ARG A 604 -3.40 -7.53 9.84
N LEU A 605 -3.19 -6.46 9.09
CA LEU A 605 -2.37 -5.32 9.49
C LEU A 605 -3.28 -4.11 9.66
N PHE A 606 -3.44 -3.66 10.90
CA PHE A 606 -4.22 -2.49 11.29
C PHE A 606 -3.27 -1.31 11.56
N PRO A 607 -3.20 -0.32 10.66
CA PRO A 607 -2.46 0.90 10.90
C PRO A 607 -3.11 1.67 12.04
N GLN A 608 -2.33 1.95 13.08
CA GLN A 608 -2.78 2.65 14.28
C GLN A 608 -1.86 3.83 14.52
N THR A 609 -2.46 5.02 14.58
CA THR A 609 -1.74 6.21 15.02
C THR A 609 -2.65 7.00 15.93
N ILE A 610 -2.08 7.41 17.04
CA ILE A 610 -2.66 8.39 17.95
C ILE A 610 -3.19 9.59 17.16
N GLU A 611 -2.42 10.09 16.18
CA GLU A 611 -2.86 11.22 15.35
C GLU A 611 -4.14 10.95 14.56
N LYS A 612 -4.27 9.78 13.90
CA LYS A 612 -5.48 9.42 13.13
C LYS A 612 -6.69 9.21 14.05
N THR A 613 -6.50 8.51 15.17
CA THR A 613 -7.55 8.31 16.17
C THR A 613 -8.04 9.67 16.69
N MET A 614 -7.11 10.56 17.04
CA MET A 614 -7.44 11.92 17.48
C MET A 614 -8.14 12.74 16.40
N GLU A 615 -7.61 12.76 15.17
CA GLU A 615 -8.18 13.51 14.04
C GLU A 615 -9.64 13.12 13.80
N ILE A 616 -9.94 11.81 13.74
CA ILE A 616 -11.30 11.33 13.47
C ILE A 616 -12.24 11.66 14.63
N CYS A 617 -11.83 11.39 15.87
CA CYS A 617 -12.64 11.70 17.04
C CYS A 617 -12.89 13.19 17.21
N ASP A 618 -11.89 14.05 16.98
CA ASP A 618 -12.05 15.51 17.04
C ASP A 618 -12.95 16.02 15.92
N ARG A 619 -12.88 15.43 14.72
CA ARG A 619 -13.79 15.76 13.62
C ARG A 619 -15.25 15.40 13.95
N VAL A 620 -15.47 14.21 14.52
CA VAL A 620 -16.79 13.76 14.98
C VAL A 620 -17.31 14.66 16.11
N ALA A 621 -16.49 14.96 17.11
CA ALA A 621 -16.84 15.83 18.22
C ALA A 621 -17.18 17.25 17.74
N GLY A 622 -16.33 17.83 16.88
CA GLY A 622 -16.53 19.15 16.30
C GLY A 622 -17.79 19.25 15.45
N TRP A 623 -18.07 18.23 14.64
CA TRP A 623 -19.31 18.16 13.87
C TRP A 623 -20.55 18.14 14.79
N GLN A 624 -20.55 17.31 15.83
CA GLN A 624 -21.69 17.21 16.74
C GLN A 624 -21.90 18.50 17.54
N ILE A 625 -20.82 19.13 18.04
CA ILE A 625 -20.90 20.43 18.73
C ILE A 625 -21.51 21.50 17.81
N LYS A 626 -21.04 21.58 16.55
CA LYS A 626 -21.56 22.54 15.56
C LYS A 626 -23.03 22.31 15.24
N ASN A 627 -23.49 21.06 15.25
CA ASN A 627 -24.86 20.68 14.94
C ASN A 627 -25.76 20.49 16.18
N GLN A 628 -25.27 20.80 17.39
CA GLN A 628 -26.00 20.57 18.64
C GLN A 628 -27.35 21.30 18.66
N ILE A 629 -27.45 22.48 18.03
CA ILE A 629 -28.69 23.25 17.95
C ILE A 629 -29.80 22.54 17.16
N SER A 630 -29.43 21.59 16.30
CA SER A 630 -30.36 20.81 15.46
C SER A 630 -30.79 19.48 16.11
N VAL A 631 -30.28 19.18 17.30
CA VAL A 631 -30.66 17.98 18.06
C VAL A 631 -32.11 18.11 18.53
N LYS A 632 -32.92 17.10 18.20
CA LYS A 632 -34.37 17.10 18.47
C LYS A 632 -34.71 16.79 19.92
N HIS A 633 -33.77 16.17 20.64
CA HIS A 633 -33.95 15.73 22.01
C HIS A 633 -33.63 16.85 22.99
N HIS A 634 -34.32 16.88 24.13
CA HIS A 634 -34.05 17.84 25.19
C HIS A 634 -32.60 17.69 25.69
N ALA A 635 -31.93 18.79 26.08
CA ALA A 635 -30.53 18.74 26.49
C ALA A 635 -30.27 17.85 27.72
N LEU A 636 -31.28 17.70 28.60
CA LEU A 636 -31.21 16.83 29.79
C LEU A 636 -31.70 15.39 29.52
N ASP A 637 -32.15 15.09 28.31
CA ASP A 637 -32.60 13.73 27.93
C ASP A 637 -31.40 12.76 27.85
N TRP A 638 -31.66 11.46 28.04
CA TRP A 638 -30.64 10.42 28.02
C TRP A 638 -29.80 10.38 26.74
N THR A 639 -30.40 10.74 25.60
CA THR A 639 -29.71 10.82 24.31
C THR A 639 -28.51 11.76 24.42
N ASN A 640 -28.73 12.97 24.91
CA ASN A 640 -27.68 13.94 25.19
C ASN A 640 -26.81 13.54 26.39
N GLY A 641 -27.36 12.88 27.42
CA GLY A 641 -26.57 12.34 28.52
C GLY A 641 -25.46 11.38 28.06
N ALA A 642 -25.79 10.45 27.15
CA ALA A 642 -24.81 9.54 26.55
C ALA A 642 -23.79 10.26 25.65
N TRP A 643 -24.24 11.25 24.87
CA TRP A 643 -23.37 12.14 24.10
C TRP A 643 -22.35 12.86 24.99
N TYR A 644 -22.82 13.52 26.04
CA TYR A 644 -21.99 14.28 26.96
C TYR A 644 -21.00 13.40 27.70
N LYS A 645 -21.39 12.17 28.08
CA LYS A 645 -20.47 11.21 28.67
C LYS A 645 -19.36 10.80 27.71
N GLY A 646 -19.67 10.56 26.44
CA GLY A 646 -18.64 10.28 25.43
C GLY A 646 -17.67 11.45 25.24
N LEU A 647 -18.22 12.67 25.15
CA LEU A 647 -17.40 13.87 24.99
C LEU A 647 -16.54 14.16 26.23
N SER A 648 -17.05 13.91 27.45
CA SER A 648 -16.29 14.13 28.68
C SER A 648 -15.11 13.17 28.80
N GLU A 649 -15.28 11.89 28.48
CA GLU A 649 -14.17 10.93 28.44
C GLU A 649 -13.13 11.31 27.39
N TRP A 650 -13.56 11.71 26.18
CA TRP A 650 -12.65 12.16 25.14
C TRP A 650 -11.87 13.43 25.54
N ALA A 651 -12.56 14.39 26.18
CA ALA A 651 -11.94 15.61 26.69
C ALA A 651 -10.89 15.33 27.78
N LYS A 652 -11.11 14.33 28.64
CA LYS A 652 -10.10 13.88 29.63
C LYS A 652 -8.86 13.33 28.93
N GLU A 653 -9.03 12.45 27.95
CA GLU A 653 -7.92 11.74 27.31
C GLU A 653 -7.07 12.62 26.38
N THR A 654 -7.68 13.66 25.81
CA THR A 654 -7.02 14.65 24.96
C THR A 654 -6.57 15.91 25.71
N ASN A 655 -7.03 16.07 26.96
CA ASN A 655 -6.87 17.29 27.75
C ASN A 655 -7.29 18.57 27.01
N ASN A 656 -8.40 18.51 26.26
CA ASN A 656 -8.92 19.63 25.47
C ASN A 656 -10.01 20.39 26.25
N GLU A 657 -9.66 21.58 26.77
CA GLU A 657 -10.60 22.42 27.54
C GLU A 657 -11.81 22.89 26.73
N THR A 658 -11.68 23.05 25.40
CA THR A 658 -12.81 23.49 24.55
C THR A 658 -14.03 22.57 24.67
N TYR A 659 -13.78 21.27 24.85
CA TYR A 659 -14.85 20.29 25.03
C TYR A 659 -15.46 20.38 26.43
N PHE A 660 -14.64 20.62 27.46
CA PHE A 660 -15.17 20.88 28.81
C PHE A 660 -15.96 22.18 28.88
N ASP A 661 -15.52 23.23 28.20
CA ASP A 661 -16.24 24.51 28.11
C ASP A 661 -17.63 24.31 27.49
N PHE A 662 -17.72 23.51 26.41
CA PHE A 662 -19.01 23.14 25.83
C PHE A 662 -19.91 22.39 26.82
N LEU A 663 -19.39 21.38 27.52
CA LEU A 663 -20.13 20.59 28.52
C LEU A 663 -20.60 21.48 29.69
N LYS A 664 -19.72 22.35 30.18
CA LYS A 664 -20.03 23.32 31.23
C LYS A 664 -21.15 24.26 30.79
N ALA A 665 -21.10 24.79 29.57
CA ALA A 665 -22.14 25.67 29.04
C ALA A 665 -23.50 24.97 28.92
N GLN A 666 -23.55 23.66 28.61
CA GLN A 666 -24.80 22.90 28.65
C GLN A 666 -25.34 22.79 30.08
N GLY A 667 -24.47 22.54 31.06
CA GLY A 667 -24.85 22.51 32.47
C GLY A 667 -25.39 23.86 32.98
N GLU A 668 -24.67 24.96 32.72
CA GLU A 668 -25.05 26.32 33.13
C GLU A 668 -26.42 26.71 32.57
N ARG A 669 -26.68 26.42 31.28
CA ARG A 669 -27.94 26.73 30.60
C ARG A 669 -29.17 26.10 31.29
N HIS A 670 -28.97 24.97 31.96
CA HIS A 670 -30.03 24.22 32.62
C HIS A 670 -29.90 24.23 34.15
N GLY A 671 -29.02 25.08 34.69
CA GLY A 671 -28.76 25.19 36.13
C GLY A 671 -28.33 23.87 36.77
N TYR A 672 -27.60 23.03 36.03
CA TYR A 672 -27.17 21.69 36.46
C TYR A 672 -28.30 20.78 36.98
N ASN A 673 -29.53 20.99 36.48
CA ASN A 673 -30.68 20.16 36.85
C ASN A 673 -30.67 18.79 36.18
N VAL A 674 -31.33 17.84 36.83
CA VAL A 674 -31.71 16.54 36.23
C VAL A 674 -33.07 16.66 35.56
N TYR A 675 -33.44 15.70 34.70
CA TYR A 675 -34.71 15.77 34.00
C TYR A 675 -35.90 15.33 34.90
N TYR A 676 -37.13 15.46 34.38
CA TYR A 676 -38.32 15.67 35.22
C TYR A 676 -38.85 14.44 35.97
N ARG A 677 -38.55 13.19 35.57
CA ARG A 677 -39.19 11.97 36.12
C ARG A 677 -38.42 11.35 37.29
N PRO A 678 -38.90 11.45 38.55
CA PRO A 678 -38.16 11.10 39.77
C PRO A 678 -37.38 9.80 39.81
N TYR A 679 -37.87 8.75 39.16
CA TYR A 679 -37.28 7.43 39.27
C TYR A 679 -36.70 6.92 37.95
N HIS A 680 -36.93 7.65 36.85
CA HIS A 680 -36.65 7.17 35.51
C HIS A 680 -35.15 7.22 35.22
N ALA A 681 -34.58 6.09 34.78
CA ALA A 681 -33.13 5.97 34.54
C ALA A 681 -32.62 6.95 33.47
N ASP A 682 -33.37 7.15 32.39
CA ASP A 682 -33.02 8.11 31.34
C ASP A 682 -32.78 9.54 31.87
N ASP A 683 -33.60 9.97 32.83
CA ASP A 683 -33.63 11.36 33.30
C ASP A 683 -32.48 11.72 34.24
N ILE A 684 -31.75 10.70 34.74
CA ILE A 684 -30.55 10.88 35.55
C ILE A 684 -29.25 10.77 34.73
N CYS A 685 -29.31 10.28 33.48
CA CYS A 685 -28.13 10.01 32.65
C CYS A 685 -27.21 11.23 32.48
N VAL A 686 -27.79 12.44 32.32
CA VAL A 686 -27.03 13.71 32.23
C VAL A 686 -26.09 13.94 33.44
N SER A 687 -26.39 13.35 34.59
CA SER A 687 -25.55 13.47 35.79
C SER A 687 -24.18 12.85 35.63
N GLN A 688 -23.98 11.93 34.69
CA GLN A 688 -22.64 11.40 34.40
C GLN A 688 -21.69 12.52 33.95
N MET A 689 -22.18 13.48 33.14
CA MET A 689 -21.42 14.68 32.76
C MET A 689 -21.16 15.59 33.97
N TYR A 690 -22.17 15.80 34.82
CA TYR A 690 -22.04 16.67 35.98
C TYR A 690 -21.02 16.16 36.99
N LEU A 691 -20.98 14.85 37.23
CA LEU A 691 -19.97 14.21 38.07
C LEU A 691 -18.55 14.38 37.48
N ASP A 692 -18.42 14.27 36.16
CA ASP A 692 -17.14 14.51 35.47
C ASP A 692 -16.68 15.97 35.59
N LEU A 693 -17.61 16.94 35.45
CA LEU A 693 -17.32 18.36 35.67
C LEU A 693 -16.92 18.63 37.12
N TYR A 694 -17.58 17.98 38.10
CA TYR A 694 -17.24 18.11 39.51
C TYR A 694 -15.84 17.59 39.80
N LYS A 695 -15.49 16.42 39.27
CA LYS A 695 -14.14 15.86 39.40
C LYS A 695 -13.07 16.78 38.79
N ARG A 696 -13.39 17.49 37.71
CA ARG A 696 -12.44 18.42 37.06
C ARG A 696 -12.28 19.73 37.81
N TYR A 697 -13.37 20.39 38.20
CA TYR A 697 -13.31 21.77 38.73
C TYR A 697 -13.60 21.90 40.23
N GLY A 698 -14.13 20.86 40.88
CA GLY A 698 -14.40 20.85 42.33
C GLY A 698 -15.61 21.64 42.80
N ASP A 699 -16.40 22.23 41.89
CA ASP A 699 -17.57 23.05 42.22
C ASP A 699 -18.80 22.19 42.55
N LYS A 700 -19.26 22.26 43.79
CA LYS A 700 -20.38 21.45 44.30
C LYS A 700 -21.68 21.72 43.57
N ASP A 701 -21.86 22.91 43.00
CA ASP A 701 -23.10 23.29 42.30
C ASP A 701 -23.40 22.34 41.12
N PHE A 702 -22.37 21.74 40.52
CA PHE A 702 -22.57 20.78 39.43
C PHE A 702 -23.36 19.55 39.85
N ILE A 703 -23.25 19.10 41.09
CA ILE A 703 -23.81 17.81 41.54
C ILE A 703 -24.91 17.96 42.59
N THR A 704 -25.24 19.17 43.02
CA THR A 704 -26.27 19.43 44.05
C THR A 704 -27.59 18.74 43.71
N HIS A 705 -28.14 18.99 42.51
CA HIS A 705 -29.42 18.41 42.09
C HIS A 705 -29.35 16.91 41.81
N THR A 706 -28.18 16.39 41.39
CA THR A 706 -27.94 14.95 41.29
C THR A 706 -28.05 14.29 42.66
N ILE A 707 -27.42 14.84 43.70
CA ILE A 707 -27.46 14.31 45.06
C ILE A 707 -28.89 14.36 45.61
N GLU A 708 -29.57 15.50 45.48
CA GLU A 708 -30.96 15.66 45.95
C GLU A 708 -31.89 14.61 45.33
N ARG A 709 -31.75 14.38 44.03
CA ARG A 709 -32.49 13.37 43.30
C ARG A 709 -32.19 11.96 43.79
N LEU A 710 -30.92 11.56 43.88
CA LEU A 710 -30.55 10.22 44.34
C LEU A 710 -30.99 9.99 45.80
N ASP A 711 -30.84 10.98 46.66
CA ASP A 711 -31.29 10.91 48.06
C ASP A 711 -32.79 10.70 48.19
N TYR A 712 -33.58 11.40 47.36
CA TYR A 712 -35.02 11.20 47.32
C TYR A 712 -35.39 9.77 46.90
N VAL A 713 -34.79 9.25 45.82
CA VAL A 713 -35.10 7.92 45.28
C VAL A 713 -34.70 6.81 46.25
N VAL A 714 -33.51 6.90 46.85
CA VAL A 714 -33.03 5.91 47.82
C VAL A 714 -33.87 5.92 49.10
N LYS A 715 -34.33 7.11 49.54
CA LYS A 715 -35.20 7.24 50.71
C LYS A 715 -36.62 6.74 50.44
N ASN A 716 -37.09 6.80 49.19
CA ASN A 716 -38.45 6.46 48.79
C ASN A 716 -38.46 5.44 47.64
N PRO A 717 -37.88 4.24 47.82
CA PRO A 717 -37.77 3.27 46.72
C PRO A 717 -39.16 2.86 46.23
N SER A 718 -39.35 2.80 44.90
CA SER A 718 -40.63 2.38 44.32
C SER A 718 -40.95 0.91 44.65
N SER A 719 -42.20 0.65 45.01
CA SER A 719 -42.73 -0.70 45.21
C SER A 719 -43.41 -1.27 43.96
N ALA A 720 -43.29 -0.60 42.80
CA ALA A 720 -43.92 -1.05 41.57
C ALA A 720 -43.27 -2.37 41.06
N PRO A 721 -44.02 -3.24 40.37
CA PRO A 721 -43.45 -4.43 39.73
C PRO A 721 -42.38 -4.07 38.69
N LEU A 722 -41.33 -4.89 38.56
CA LEU A 722 -40.26 -4.74 37.57
C LEU A 722 -40.73 -5.19 36.17
N LEU A 723 -41.71 -4.50 35.60
CA LEU A 723 -42.32 -4.84 34.31
C LEU A 723 -42.47 -3.59 33.44
N LYS A 724 -41.90 -3.61 32.23
CA LYS A 724 -42.00 -2.47 31.28
C LYS A 724 -43.43 -2.24 30.77
N THR A 725 -44.28 -3.26 30.86
CA THR A 725 -45.71 -3.17 30.52
C THR A 725 -46.57 -2.61 31.66
N HIS A 726 -46.03 -2.49 32.88
CA HIS A 726 -46.78 -1.98 34.03
C HIS A 726 -46.73 -0.44 34.09
N PRO A 727 -47.86 0.28 34.31
CA PRO A 727 -47.93 1.74 34.26
C PRO A 727 -46.91 2.50 35.13
N LYS A 728 -46.66 2.01 36.36
CA LYS A 728 -45.60 2.54 37.24
C LYS A 728 -44.23 1.90 37.02
N GLY A 729 -44.15 0.56 37.01
CA GLY A 729 -42.93 -0.20 36.77
C GLY A 729 -42.11 0.25 35.56
N ARG A 730 -42.78 0.66 34.48
CA ARG A 730 -42.11 1.16 33.27
C ARG A 730 -41.31 2.45 33.46
N ASP A 731 -41.68 3.27 34.45
CA ASP A 731 -41.13 4.61 34.68
C ASP A 731 -40.40 4.72 36.02
N GLU A 732 -40.75 3.86 37.00
CA GLU A 732 -40.24 3.91 38.37
C GLU A 732 -39.19 2.84 38.71
N ARG A 733 -38.98 1.86 37.83
CA ARG A 733 -38.04 0.75 38.04
C ARG A 733 -37.13 0.58 36.82
N TRP A 734 -35.97 -0.05 36.98
CA TRP A 734 -35.06 -0.36 35.86
C TRP A 734 -35.52 -1.59 35.07
N SER A 735 -36.74 -1.53 34.53
CA SER A 735 -37.43 -2.67 33.91
C SER A 735 -37.04 -2.95 32.44
N TRP A 736 -35.97 -2.33 31.95
CA TRP A 736 -35.42 -2.50 30.60
C TRP A 736 -33.90 -2.38 30.64
N CYS A 737 -33.18 -3.10 29.78
CA CYS A 737 -31.74 -3.23 29.89
C CYS A 737 -30.97 -1.93 29.62
N ASP A 738 -31.52 -1.03 28.79
CA ASP A 738 -30.88 0.27 28.47
C ASP A 738 -30.65 1.10 29.75
N ALA A 739 -31.51 0.95 30.77
CA ALA A 739 -31.39 1.63 32.06
C ALA A 739 -30.05 1.38 32.76
N LEU A 740 -29.41 0.23 32.47
CA LEU A 740 -28.16 -0.19 33.12
C LEU A 740 -26.93 0.62 32.69
N PHE A 741 -27.02 1.36 31.59
CA PHE A 741 -26.04 2.40 31.25
C PHE A 741 -26.38 3.74 31.91
N MET A 742 -27.66 4.09 31.97
CA MET A 742 -28.09 5.45 32.29
C MET A 742 -27.88 5.79 33.76
N ALA A 743 -28.42 4.95 34.66
CA ALA A 743 -28.51 5.24 36.08
C ALA A 743 -27.35 4.66 36.91
N PRO A 744 -27.01 3.35 36.84
CA PRO A 744 -26.04 2.74 37.75
C PRO A 744 -24.68 3.45 37.84
N PRO A 745 -24.04 3.91 36.74
CA PRO A 745 -22.77 4.61 36.84
C PRO A 745 -22.81 5.85 37.76
N VAL A 746 -23.93 6.58 37.77
CA VAL A 746 -24.13 7.76 38.64
C VAL A 746 -24.11 7.36 40.12
N TYR A 747 -24.78 6.25 40.46
CA TYR A 747 -24.80 5.74 41.85
C TYR A 747 -23.44 5.21 42.30
N ALA A 748 -22.74 4.47 41.42
CA ALA A 748 -21.40 3.96 41.70
C ALA A 748 -20.41 5.09 41.97
N GLU A 749 -20.45 6.12 41.12
CA GLU A 749 -19.56 7.28 41.23
C GLU A 749 -19.87 8.13 42.47
N LEU A 750 -21.15 8.37 42.76
CA LEU A 750 -21.54 9.10 43.96
C LEU A 750 -21.20 8.34 45.26
N TYR A 751 -21.32 7.00 45.25
CA TYR A 751 -20.83 6.18 46.36
C TYR A 751 -19.34 6.41 46.60
N THR A 752 -18.51 6.33 45.57
CA THR A 752 -17.05 6.50 45.70
C THR A 752 -16.66 7.91 46.13
N MET A 753 -17.39 8.93 45.67
CA MET A 753 -17.14 10.32 46.04
C MET A 753 -17.57 10.64 47.48
N THR A 754 -18.65 10.03 47.99
CA THR A 754 -19.23 10.38 49.30
C THR A 754 -18.95 9.37 50.41
N GLY A 755 -18.57 8.14 50.05
CA GLY A 755 -18.48 6.99 50.96
C GLY A 755 -19.84 6.44 51.43
N ASN A 756 -20.96 7.00 50.96
CA ASN A 756 -22.28 6.64 51.45
C ASN A 756 -22.82 5.37 50.77
N LYS A 757 -22.77 4.24 51.50
CA LYS A 757 -23.13 2.91 51.01
C LYS A 757 -24.55 2.80 50.46
N LYS A 758 -25.47 3.68 50.88
CA LYS A 758 -26.87 3.69 50.43
C LYS A 758 -27.02 3.73 48.91
N TYR A 759 -26.10 4.43 48.22
CA TYR A 759 -26.14 4.54 46.76
C TYR A 759 -25.75 3.22 46.08
N ALA A 760 -24.68 2.59 46.55
CA ALA A 760 -24.21 1.31 46.01
C ALA A 760 -25.18 0.16 46.33
N GLU A 761 -25.76 0.15 47.53
CA GLU A 761 -26.77 -0.85 47.93
C GLU A 761 -28.04 -0.76 47.08
N PHE A 762 -28.53 0.46 46.80
CA PHE A 762 -29.68 0.66 45.91
C PHE A 762 -29.35 0.24 44.47
N MET A 763 -28.18 0.63 43.97
CA MET A 763 -27.69 0.26 42.64
C MET A 763 -27.60 -1.25 42.48
N ASP A 764 -26.92 -1.95 43.40
CA ASP A 764 -26.73 -3.40 43.34
C ASP A 764 -28.07 -4.14 43.29
N LYS A 765 -29.03 -3.71 44.13
CA LYS A 765 -30.37 -4.29 44.18
C LYS A 765 -31.09 -4.13 42.84
N GLU A 766 -31.26 -2.90 42.36
CA GLU A 766 -32.02 -2.65 41.13
C GLU A 766 -31.32 -3.22 39.89
N PHE A 767 -29.99 -3.17 39.83
CA PHE A 767 -29.20 -3.77 38.75
C PHE A 767 -29.43 -5.29 38.72
N LYS A 768 -29.30 -5.96 39.86
CA LYS A 768 -29.47 -7.42 39.94
C LYS A 768 -30.90 -7.84 39.59
N GLU A 769 -31.91 -7.12 40.07
CA GLU A 769 -33.31 -7.41 39.71
C GLU A 769 -33.55 -7.26 38.20
N CYS A 770 -33.01 -6.19 37.58
CA CYS A 770 -33.04 -6.02 36.13
C CYS A 770 -32.37 -7.19 35.40
N THR A 771 -31.13 -7.53 35.77
CA THR A 771 -30.37 -8.65 35.20
C THR A 771 -31.11 -9.97 35.32
N ASP A 772 -31.59 -10.32 36.51
CA ASP A 772 -32.29 -11.59 36.76
C ASP A 772 -33.57 -11.71 35.91
N SER A 773 -34.19 -10.58 35.54
CA SER A 773 -35.41 -10.56 34.74
C SER A 773 -35.20 -10.58 33.22
N LEU A 774 -34.05 -10.09 32.71
CA LEU A 774 -33.84 -9.84 31.28
C LEU A 774 -32.67 -10.60 30.66
N TYR A 775 -31.72 -11.08 31.47
CA TYR A 775 -30.53 -11.76 30.98
C TYR A 775 -30.80 -13.23 30.65
N ASP A 776 -30.52 -13.61 29.41
CA ASP A 776 -30.59 -15.00 28.95
C ASP A 776 -29.22 -15.68 29.12
N LYS A 777 -29.13 -16.61 30.07
CA LYS A 777 -27.88 -17.33 30.38
C LYS A 777 -27.36 -18.18 29.23
N GLY A 778 -28.24 -18.67 28.35
CA GLY A 778 -27.86 -19.52 27.22
C GLY A 778 -27.21 -18.72 26.10
N ALA A 779 -27.87 -17.63 25.70
CA ALA A 779 -27.35 -16.71 24.70
C ALA A 779 -26.21 -15.82 25.23
N LYS A 780 -26.16 -15.62 26.55
CA LYS A 780 -25.34 -14.60 27.22
C LYS A 780 -25.65 -13.17 26.76
N LEU A 781 -26.93 -12.92 26.46
CA LEU A 781 -27.45 -11.65 25.94
C LEU A 781 -28.68 -11.20 26.72
N TYR A 782 -28.99 -9.91 26.66
CA TYR A 782 -30.14 -9.29 27.29
C TYR A 782 -31.30 -9.14 26.31
N PHE A 783 -32.49 -9.57 26.73
CA PHE A 783 -33.72 -9.04 26.17
C PHE A 783 -33.85 -7.58 26.55
N ARG A 784 -34.38 -6.75 25.63
CA ARG A 784 -34.53 -5.32 25.89
C ARG A 784 -35.43 -5.07 27.10
N ASP A 785 -36.57 -5.76 27.15
CA ASP A 785 -37.52 -5.74 28.26
C ASP A 785 -38.39 -7.02 28.25
N CYS A 786 -39.26 -7.17 29.26
CA CYS A 786 -40.08 -8.36 29.46
C CYS A 786 -41.00 -8.70 28.27
N SER A 787 -41.39 -7.73 27.44
CA SER A 787 -42.23 -7.98 26.26
C SER A 787 -41.49 -8.72 25.14
N LYS A 788 -40.16 -8.71 25.16
CA LYS A 788 -39.32 -9.29 24.10
C LYS A 788 -38.96 -10.76 24.31
N ILE A 789 -39.12 -11.28 25.53
CA ILE A 789 -38.69 -12.65 25.92
C ILE A 789 -39.30 -13.75 25.03
N ASN A 790 -40.59 -13.61 24.72
CA ASN A 790 -41.34 -14.59 23.94
C ASN A 790 -41.35 -14.28 22.43
N LEU A 791 -40.77 -13.15 22.00
CA LEU A 791 -40.69 -12.79 20.59
C LEU A 791 -39.55 -13.53 19.90
N ARG A 792 -39.75 -13.80 18.61
CA ARG A 792 -38.76 -14.40 17.72
C ARG A 792 -38.63 -13.56 16.46
N GLU A 793 -37.42 -13.56 15.92
CA GLU A 793 -37.12 -12.97 14.63
C GLU A 793 -37.62 -13.86 13.48
N PRO A 794 -37.68 -13.36 12.23
CA PRO A 794 -38.08 -14.16 11.07
C PRO A 794 -37.32 -15.49 10.91
N ASN A 795 -36.05 -15.55 11.31
CA ASN A 795 -35.26 -16.79 11.27
C ASN A 795 -35.55 -17.78 12.43
N GLY A 796 -36.48 -17.45 13.33
CA GLY A 796 -36.87 -18.27 14.48
C GLY A 796 -36.01 -18.07 15.74
N GLU A 797 -34.96 -17.26 15.68
CA GLU A 797 -34.10 -16.97 16.83
C GLU A 797 -34.74 -15.95 17.80
N LYS A 798 -34.18 -15.86 19.01
CA LYS A 798 -34.59 -14.88 20.02
C LYS A 798 -34.27 -13.45 19.55
N GLN A 799 -35.21 -12.52 19.76
CA GLN A 799 -34.99 -11.09 19.45
C GLN A 799 -34.08 -10.42 20.49
N PHE A 800 -32.78 -10.47 20.25
CA PHE A 800 -31.80 -9.68 21.01
C PHE A 800 -31.38 -8.44 20.24
N TRP A 801 -31.81 -7.29 20.75
CA TRP A 801 -31.51 -6.00 20.16
C TRP A 801 -30.08 -5.57 20.49
N ALA A 802 -29.30 -5.22 19.47
CA ALA A 802 -27.88 -4.93 19.63
C ALA A 802 -27.62 -3.71 20.52
N ARG A 803 -28.33 -2.59 20.29
CA ARG A 803 -28.11 -1.37 21.09
C ARG A 803 -28.47 -1.59 22.57
N GLY A 804 -29.52 -2.35 22.86
CA GLY A 804 -29.88 -2.75 24.22
C GLY A 804 -28.74 -3.46 24.96
N ASN A 805 -28.08 -4.40 24.27
CA ASN A 805 -26.91 -5.11 24.81
C ASN A 805 -25.67 -4.20 24.88
N GLY A 806 -25.51 -3.29 23.92
CA GLY A 806 -24.45 -2.27 23.90
C GLY A 806 -24.49 -1.39 25.14
N TRP A 807 -25.68 -0.92 25.53
CA TRP A 807 -25.86 -0.16 26.77
C TRP A 807 -25.34 -0.92 27.99
N VAL A 808 -25.71 -2.20 28.15
CA VAL A 808 -25.26 -2.99 29.31
C VAL A 808 -23.75 -3.22 29.29
N LEU A 809 -23.19 -3.63 28.13
CA LEU A 809 -21.75 -3.91 28.03
C LEU A 809 -20.90 -2.64 28.27
N ALA A 810 -21.37 -1.46 27.86
CA ALA A 810 -20.68 -0.20 28.10
C ALA A 810 -20.94 0.38 29.51
N GLY A 811 -22.10 0.11 30.10
CA GLY A 811 -22.44 0.57 31.46
C GLY A 811 -21.56 -0.08 32.53
N ILE A 812 -21.26 -1.38 32.40
CA ILE A 812 -20.46 -2.11 33.38
C ILE A 812 -19.03 -1.54 33.56
N PRO A 813 -18.26 -1.24 32.50
CA PRO A 813 -17.00 -0.49 32.60
C PRO A 813 -17.11 0.81 33.41
N LEU A 814 -18.14 1.62 33.16
CA LEU A 814 -18.35 2.89 33.86
C LEU A 814 -18.66 2.71 35.36
N ILE A 815 -19.33 1.61 35.72
CA ILE A 815 -19.51 1.19 37.11
C ILE A 815 -18.18 0.73 37.71
N LEU A 816 -17.46 -0.17 37.02
CA LEU A 816 -16.25 -0.83 37.51
C LEU A 816 -15.03 0.09 37.67
N ASP A 817 -14.95 1.14 36.87
CA ASP A 817 -13.93 2.19 37.01
C ASP A 817 -14.24 3.15 38.17
N ASN A 818 -15.52 3.32 38.50
CA ASN A 818 -15.94 4.16 39.60
C ASN A 818 -16.11 3.42 40.93
N LEU A 819 -16.18 2.09 40.97
CA LEU A 819 -16.24 1.33 42.24
C LEU A 819 -14.84 1.07 42.84
N PRO A 820 -14.70 1.01 44.18
CA PRO A 820 -13.48 0.55 44.83
C PRO A 820 -13.05 -0.85 44.35
N LYS A 821 -11.73 -1.09 44.24
CA LYS A 821 -11.20 -2.37 43.74
C LYS A 821 -11.58 -3.56 44.63
N ASP A 822 -11.80 -3.32 45.93
CA ASP A 822 -12.19 -4.27 46.96
C ASP A 822 -13.72 -4.29 47.23
N TYR A 823 -14.52 -3.62 46.39
CA TYR A 823 -15.98 -3.62 46.55
C TYR A 823 -16.54 -5.06 46.50
N HIS A 824 -17.34 -5.43 47.50
CA HIS A 824 -17.78 -6.81 47.74
C HIS A 824 -18.48 -7.47 46.54
N ASN A 825 -19.30 -6.73 45.77
CA ASN A 825 -20.01 -7.24 44.60
C ASN A 825 -19.27 -7.01 43.27
N ARG A 826 -18.02 -6.52 43.28
CA ARG A 826 -17.27 -6.21 42.04
C ARG A 826 -17.13 -7.42 41.11
N GLN A 827 -16.95 -8.62 41.67
CA GLN A 827 -16.79 -9.84 40.88
C GLN A 827 -18.05 -10.23 40.10
N TYR A 828 -19.24 -9.90 40.61
CA TYR A 828 -20.51 -10.11 39.91
C TYR A 828 -20.53 -9.36 38.57
N TYR A 829 -20.18 -8.07 38.60
CA TYR A 829 -20.10 -7.23 37.39
C TYR A 829 -19.02 -7.72 36.42
N ILE A 830 -17.85 -8.13 36.91
CA ILE A 830 -16.78 -8.68 36.05
C ILE A 830 -17.24 -9.95 35.32
N ASN A 831 -17.88 -10.87 36.04
CA ASN A 831 -18.36 -12.13 35.45
C ASN A 831 -19.43 -11.84 34.39
N LEU A 832 -20.40 -10.98 34.72
CA LEU A 832 -21.44 -10.57 33.78
C LEU A 832 -20.85 -9.90 32.52
N PHE A 833 -19.90 -8.97 32.70
CA PHE A 833 -19.22 -8.30 31.59
C PHE A 833 -18.50 -9.30 30.67
N LYS A 834 -17.76 -10.26 31.24
CA LYS A 834 -17.09 -11.31 30.48
C LYS A 834 -18.06 -12.17 29.68
N ASP A 835 -19.17 -12.57 30.29
CA ASP A 835 -20.19 -13.38 29.63
C ASP A 835 -20.86 -12.61 28.48
N LEU A 836 -21.25 -11.35 28.71
CA LEU A 836 -21.81 -10.46 27.69
C LEU A 836 -20.84 -10.25 26.52
N ALA A 837 -19.56 -9.99 26.82
CA ALA A 837 -18.52 -9.83 25.79
C ALA A 837 -18.37 -11.10 24.94
N GLU A 838 -18.51 -12.29 25.54
CA GLU A 838 -18.53 -13.55 24.79
C GLU A 838 -19.77 -13.70 23.91
N GLY A 839 -20.97 -13.38 24.43
CA GLY A 839 -22.22 -13.43 23.67
C GLY A 839 -22.19 -12.50 22.45
N VAL A 840 -21.80 -11.24 22.65
CA VAL A 840 -21.67 -10.23 21.59
C VAL A 840 -20.61 -10.62 20.57
N LEU A 841 -19.45 -11.15 20.99
CA LEU A 841 -18.40 -11.54 20.03
C LEU A 841 -18.87 -12.56 19.00
N LYS A 842 -19.76 -13.49 19.38
CA LYS A 842 -20.28 -14.55 18.50
C LYS A 842 -21.17 -14.02 17.37
N THR A 843 -21.58 -12.75 17.44
CA THR A 843 -22.56 -12.14 16.53
C THR A 843 -21.96 -11.01 15.70
N GLN A 844 -20.63 -10.83 15.73
CA GLN A 844 -19.95 -9.83 14.90
C GLN A 844 -19.88 -10.32 13.46
N ASP A 845 -20.15 -9.42 12.50
CA ASP A 845 -19.96 -9.73 11.09
C ASP A 845 -18.46 -9.79 10.70
N GLU A 846 -18.17 -10.22 9.48
CA GLU A 846 -16.80 -10.33 8.98
C GLU A 846 -16.09 -8.98 8.84
N ARG A 847 -16.83 -7.87 8.76
CA ARG A 847 -16.30 -6.50 8.67
C ARG A 847 -15.97 -5.92 10.04
N GLY A 848 -16.50 -6.50 11.12
CA GLY A 848 -16.33 -5.98 12.47
C GLY A 848 -17.54 -5.22 13.01
N SER A 849 -18.63 -5.13 12.26
CA SER A 849 -19.88 -4.50 12.67
C SER A 849 -20.77 -5.46 13.43
N TRP A 850 -21.71 -4.89 14.17
CA TRP A 850 -22.90 -5.59 14.65
C TRP A 850 -24.15 -5.02 13.97
N HIS A 851 -25.15 -5.88 13.83
CA HIS A 851 -26.42 -5.56 13.17
C HIS A 851 -27.51 -5.28 14.20
N ALA A 852 -28.62 -4.67 13.76
CA ALA A 852 -29.71 -4.28 14.66
C ALA A 852 -30.25 -5.46 15.52
N SER A 853 -30.35 -6.65 14.92
CA SER A 853 -30.58 -7.91 15.62
C SER A 853 -29.29 -8.70 15.72
N LEU A 854 -28.93 -9.15 16.93
CA LEU A 854 -27.70 -9.90 17.16
C LEU A 854 -27.76 -11.33 16.63
N LEU A 855 -28.96 -11.92 16.51
CA LEU A 855 -29.13 -13.30 16.05
C LEU A 855 -29.83 -13.42 14.69
N ASP A 856 -30.20 -12.30 14.04
CA ASP A 856 -30.81 -12.30 12.71
C ASP A 856 -30.25 -11.15 11.86
N SER A 857 -28.98 -11.25 11.48
CA SER A 857 -28.32 -10.27 10.60
C SER A 857 -28.90 -10.25 9.19
N ASP A 858 -29.49 -11.36 8.72
CA ASP A 858 -30.03 -11.45 7.37
C ASP A 858 -31.29 -10.59 7.20
N SER A 859 -32.14 -10.53 8.22
CA SER A 859 -33.29 -9.60 8.25
C SER A 859 -32.88 -8.14 8.47
N TYR A 860 -31.70 -7.89 9.04
CA TYR A 860 -31.18 -6.55 9.35
C TYR A 860 -29.72 -6.36 8.88
N PRO A 861 -29.44 -6.42 7.55
CA PRO A 861 -28.08 -6.58 7.04
C PRO A 861 -27.23 -5.30 7.11
N LEU A 862 -27.83 -4.15 7.45
CA LEU A 862 -27.11 -2.90 7.62
C LEU A 862 -26.46 -2.85 9.02
N PRO A 863 -25.28 -2.25 9.15
CA PRO A 863 -24.61 -2.09 10.43
C PRO A 863 -25.45 -1.21 11.36
N GLU A 864 -25.29 -1.42 12.66
CA GLU A 864 -25.84 -0.56 13.72
C GLU A 864 -24.67 0.00 14.54
N ASN A 865 -24.32 1.25 14.27
CA ASN A 865 -23.05 1.80 14.71
C ASN A 865 -23.05 2.25 16.17
N SER A 866 -24.21 2.52 16.77
CA SER A 866 -24.25 2.86 18.19
C SER A 866 -23.94 1.64 19.08
N ALA A 867 -24.52 0.47 18.78
CA ALA A 867 -24.16 -0.78 19.42
C ALA A 867 -22.71 -1.16 19.14
N SER A 868 -22.28 -1.09 17.87
CA SER A 868 -20.91 -1.45 17.47
C SER A 868 -19.86 -0.59 18.21
N ALA A 869 -20.12 0.70 18.41
CA ALA A 869 -19.26 1.58 19.18
C ALA A 869 -19.23 1.21 20.67
N PHE A 870 -20.38 0.92 21.29
CA PHE A 870 -20.41 0.45 22.68
C PHE A 870 -19.69 -0.89 22.87
N PHE A 871 -19.82 -1.80 21.90
CA PHE A 871 -19.11 -3.08 21.93
C PHE A 871 -17.61 -2.90 21.76
N CYS A 872 -17.17 -2.04 20.84
CA CYS A 872 -15.76 -1.68 20.68
C CYS A 872 -15.19 -1.08 21.97
N TYR A 873 -15.89 -0.10 22.58
CA TYR A 873 -15.53 0.49 23.87
C TYR A 873 -15.38 -0.57 24.97
N GLY A 874 -16.39 -1.42 25.15
CA GLY A 874 -16.37 -2.46 26.17
C GLY A 874 -15.21 -3.44 25.96
N MET A 875 -14.99 -3.90 24.73
CA MET A 875 -13.87 -4.80 24.42
C MET A 875 -12.51 -4.14 24.65
N ALA A 876 -12.31 -2.90 24.20
CA ALA A 876 -11.07 -2.15 24.39
C ALA A 876 -10.76 -1.95 25.88
N TRP A 877 -11.75 -1.51 26.65
CA TRP A 877 -11.64 -1.38 28.11
C TRP A 877 -11.30 -2.72 28.78
N GLY A 878 -11.98 -3.80 28.38
CA GLY A 878 -11.78 -5.14 28.94
C GLY A 878 -10.37 -5.69 28.68
N ILE A 879 -9.82 -5.44 27.49
CA ILE A 879 -8.44 -5.81 27.13
C ILE A 879 -7.45 -4.98 27.98
N ARG A 880 -7.61 -3.66 28.02
CA ARG A 880 -6.72 -2.75 28.77
C ARG A 880 -6.64 -3.11 30.25
N ASN A 881 -7.77 -3.52 30.83
CA ASN A 881 -7.87 -3.91 32.24
C ASN A 881 -7.51 -5.39 32.52
N GLY A 882 -7.05 -6.15 31.51
CA GLY A 882 -6.67 -7.55 31.66
C GLY A 882 -7.85 -8.49 31.96
N LEU A 883 -9.08 -8.06 31.70
CA LEU A 883 -10.29 -8.84 31.95
C LEU A 883 -10.68 -9.67 30.73
N LEU A 884 -10.39 -9.21 29.52
CA LEU A 884 -10.60 -9.96 28.28
C LEU A 884 -9.26 -10.43 27.71
N ASP A 885 -9.21 -11.67 27.23
CA ASP A 885 -8.02 -12.22 26.60
C ASP A 885 -7.73 -11.51 25.27
N SER A 886 -6.66 -10.74 25.23
CA SER A 886 -6.18 -10.06 24.03
C SER A 886 -6.09 -10.97 22.79
N LYS A 887 -5.71 -12.25 22.93
CA LYS A 887 -5.65 -13.20 21.80
C LYS A 887 -7.00 -13.40 21.12
N LYS A 888 -8.08 -13.33 21.90
CA LYS A 888 -9.46 -13.56 21.44
C LYS A 888 -10.14 -12.27 21.00
N TYR A 889 -9.89 -11.16 21.67
CA TYR A 889 -10.70 -9.93 21.53
C TYR A 889 -10.01 -8.79 20.76
N MET A 890 -8.68 -8.80 20.58
CA MET A 890 -7.97 -7.68 19.95
C MET A 890 -8.35 -7.48 18.48
N ASP A 891 -8.29 -8.53 17.65
CA ASP A 891 -8.65 -8.45 16.23
C ASP A 891 -10.13 -8.05 16.02
N PRO A 892 -11.13 -8.68 16.69
CA PRO A 892 -12.53 -8.23 16.64
C PRO A 892 -12.73 -6.76 17.02
N MET A 893 -12.07 -6.30 18.08
CA MET A 893 -12.16 -4.93 18.56
C MET A 893 -11.57 -3.93 17.56
N LEU A 894 -10.43 -4.25 16.95
CA LEU A 894 -9.79 -3.39 15.96
C LEU A 894 -10.52 -3.37 14.61
N ARG A 895 -11.13 -4.49 14.20
CA ARG A 895 -12.06 -4.50 13.06
C ARG A 895 -13.25 -3.59 13.33
N ALA A 896 -13.82 -3.66 14.53
CA ALA A 896 -14.92 -2.78 14.93
C ALA A 896 -14.48 -1.31 14.88
N TRP A 897 -13.31 -0.97 15.45
CA TRP A 897 -12.78 0.39 15.43
C TRP A 897 -12.55 0.93 14.01
N ALA A 898 -11.90 0.13 13.15
CA ALA A 898 -11.67 0.48 11.76
C ALA A 898 -13.01 0.72 11.04
N THR A 899 -13.92 -0.25 11.11
CA THR A 899 -15.23 -0.13 10.46
C THR A 899 -16.06 1.06 10.97
N LEU A 900 -16.02 1.39 12.26
CA LEU A 900 -16.65 2.59 12.80
C LEU A 900 -16.06 3.88 12.20
N CYS A 901 -14.73 3.97 12.08
CA CYS A 901 -14.06 5.12 11.46
C CYS A 901 -14.51 5.36 10.01
N ASN A 902 -14.77 4.29 9.27
CA ASN A 902 -15.25 4.33 7.89
C ASN A 902 -16.69 4.83 7.71
N TYR A 903 -17.48 4.82 8.77
CA TYR A 903 -18.83 5.38 8.76
C TYR A 903 -18.88 6.84 9.21
N VAL A 904 -17.71 7.46 9.43
CA VAL A 904 -17.56 8.90 9.64
C VAL A 904 -17.36 9.58 8.28
N HIS A 905 -18.27 10.47 7.94
CA HIS A 905 -18.22 11.27 6.72
C HIS A 905 -17.05 12.25 6.75
N GLU A 906 -16.66 12.79 5.59
CA GLU A 906 -15.57 13.77 5.48
C GLU A 906 -15.81 15.03 6.34
N ASP A 907 -17.07 15.42 6.58
CA ASP A 907 -17.43 16.56 7.42
C ASP A 907 -17.45 16.23 8.93
N GLY A 908 -17.34 14.94 9.30
CA GLY A 908 -17.42 14.45 10.68
C GLY A 908 -18.75 13.84 11.10
N LYS A 909 -19.78 13.86 10.25
CA LYS A 909 -21.05 13.19 10.56
C LYS A 909 -20.86 11.68 10.67
N MET A 910 -21.34 11.06 11.74
CA MET A 910 -21.34 9.61 11.89
C MET A 910 -22.68 9.01 11.44
N GLY A 911 -22.64 8.08 10.48
CA GLY A 911 -23.80 7.40 9.91
C GLY A 911 -24.18 6.07 10.59
N TYR A 912 -25.27 5.44 10.11
CA TYR A 912 -25.80 4.14 10.56
C TYR A 912 -26.09 4.04 12.06
N ILE A 913 -26.46 5.15 12.69
CA ILE A 913 -26.95 5.16 14.08
C ILE A 913 -28.45 4.94 14.01
N GLN A 914 -28.95 3.80 14.48
CA GLN A 914 -30.39 3.52 14.43
C GLN A 914 -31.13 4.52 15.33
N PRO A 915 -32.28 5.09 14.90
CA PRO A 915 -33.03 6.08 15.69
C PRO A 915 -33.54 5.52 17.02
N VAL A 916 -33.98 6.41 17.91
CA VAL A 916 -34.60 6.05 19.19
C VAL A 916 -35.73 5.04 18.96
N GLY A 917 -35.69 3.95 19.72
CA GLY A 917 -36.54 2.77 19.52
C GLY A 917 -36.38 1.77 20.66
N HIS A 918 -37.02 0.60 20.50
CA HIS A 918 -37.06 -0.46 21.51
C HIS A 918 -36.93 -1.87 20.90
N GLU A 919 -36.55 -1.94 19.63
CA GLU A 919 -36.44 -3.17 18.84
C GLU A 919 -35.56 -2.94 17.60
N PRO A 920 -35.07 -4.01 16.94
CA PRO A 920 -34.30 -3.89 15.71
C PRO A 920 -35.04 -3.13 14.61
N ARG A 921 -34.38 -2.12 14.04
CA ARG A 921 -34.84 -1.34 12.89
C ARG A 921 -33.67 -1.03 11.95
N PRO A 922 -33.90 -0.86 10.64
CA PRO A 922 -32.84 -0.47 9.73
C PRO A 922 -32.32 0.94 10.07
N ALA A 923 -31.02 1.14 9.84
CA ALA A 923 -30.35 2.43 9.83
C ALA A 923 -29.58 2.56 8.51
N ASP A 924 -29.51 3.74 7.94
CA ASP A 924 -28.76 4.00 6.71
C ASP A 924 -27.55 4.91 6.97
N GLU A 925 -26.75 5.14 5.93
CA GLU A 925 -25.55 5.99 5.99
C GLU A 925 -25.83 7.41 6.50
N ASN A 926 -27.06 7.92 6.33
CA ASN A 926 -27.41 9.29 6.70
C ASN A 926 -28.09 9.38 8.07
N THR A 927 -28.43 8.25 8.67
CA THR A 927 -29.08 8.19 9.98
C THR A 927 -28.04 8.45 11.08
N THR A 928 -28.22 9.52 11.84
CA THR A 928 -27.31 9.93 12.92
C THR A 928 -28.10 10.37 14.15
N ASP A 929 -27.58 10.11 15.35
CA ASP A 929 -28.15 10.60 16.62
C ASP A 929 -27.06 10.68 17.70
N VAL A 930 -27.25 11.58 18.66
CA VAL A 930 -26.18 12.07 19.56
C VAL A 930 -25.60 10.98 20.46
N TYR A 931 -26.40 9.99 20.87
CA TYR A 931 -25.92 8.90 21.70
C TYR A 931 -24.94 7.97 20.97
N GLY A 932 -25.10 7.78 19.65
CA GLY A 932 -24.16 6.99 18.86
C GLY A 932 -22.83 7.72 18.69
N VAL A 933 -22.87 9.05 18.58
CA VAL A 933 -21.66 9.90 18.61
C VAL A 933 -20.95 9.78 19.95
N GLY A 934 -21.69 9.81 21.07
CA GLY A 934 -21.15 9.58 22.41
C GLY A 934 -20.48 8.22 22.55
N ALA A 935 -21.15 7.15 22.08
CA ALA A 935 -20.60 5.80 22.07
C ALA A 935 -19.29 5.72 21.28
N PHE A 936 -19.20 6.40 20.13
CA PHE A 936 -17.99 6.45 19.30
C PHE A 936 -16.83 7.12 20.03
N LEU A 937 -17.07 8.24 20.73
CA LEU A 937 -16.04 8.91 21.51
C LEU A 937 -15.58 8.10 22.72
N LEU A 938 -16.47 7.32 23.35
CA LEU A 938 -16.06 6.35 24.37
C LEU A 938 -15.10 5.30 23.79
N ALA A 939 -15.44 4.72 22.64
CA ALA A 939 -14.58 3.76 21.95
C ALA A 939 -13.22 4.38 21.60
N GLY A 940 -13.21 5.54 20.96
CA GLY A 940 -11.99 6.27 20.60
C GLY A 940 -11.10 6.59 21.81
N SER A 941 -11.71 6.93 22.95
CA SER A 941 -10.98 7.16 24.21
C SER A 941 -10.23 5.91 24.69
N GLU A 942 -10.85 4.73 24.66
CA GLU A 942 -10.18 3.49 25.06
C GLU A 942 -9.16 2.98 24.03
N ILE A 943 -9.39 3.21 22.74
CA ILE A 943 -8.39 2.97 21.69
C ILE A 943 -7.16 3.83 21.93
N LEU A 944 -7.34 5.13 22.18
CA LEU A 944 -6.25 6.06 22.45
C LEU A 944 -5.45 5.64 23.69
N LYS A 945 -6.11 5.17 24.76
CA LYS A 945 -5.44 4.62 25.95
C LYS A 945 -4.62 3.36 25.61
N LEU A 946 -5.16 2.45 24.80
CA LEU A 946 -4.45 1.24 24.36
C LEU A 946 -3.21 1.60 23.53
N GLU A 947 -3.34 2.50 22.55
CA GLU A 947 -2.23 2.97 21.72
C GLU A 947 -1.10 3.60 22.57
N LYS A 948 -1.43 4.53 23.48
CA LYS A 948 -0.47 5.15 24.40
C LYS A 948 0.24 4.13 25.29
N SER A 949 -0.48 3.12 25.79
CA SER A 949 0.09 2.08 26.66
C SER A 949 1.10 1.17 25.96
N ASN A 950 0.98 1.02 24.63
CA ASN A 950 1.83 0.16 23.82
C ASN A 950 3.08 0.89 23.27
N GLN A 951 3.01 2.20 23.07
CA GLN A 951 4.21 3.00 22.71
C GLN A 951 5.22 3.11 23.85
N ASN A 952 4.76 3.10 25.10
CA ASN A 952 5.61 3.22 26.29
C ASN A 952 6.28 1.90 26.71
N LYS A 953 6.09 0.80 25.95
CA LYS A 953 6.72 -0.52 26.15
C LYS A 953 7.74 -0.78 25.03
#